data_AF-A0A2K6PYG5-F1
#
_entry.id   AF-A0A2K6PYG5-F1
#
_cell.length_a   1.000
_cell.length_b   1.000
_cell.length_c   1.000
_cell.angle_alpha   90.00
_cell.angle_beta   90.00
_cell.angle_gamma   90.00
#
_symmetry.space_group_name_H-M   'P 1'
#
loop_
_entity.id
_entity.type
_entity.pdbx_description
1 polymer ?
#
loop_
_entity_poly.entity_id
_entity_poly.type
_entity_poly.pdbx_seq_one_letter_code
_entity_poly.pdbx_strand_id
1 'polypeptide(L)'
;MGCAEGKAVAVAAPPELHPKGKNGGGRRRSAKDHHPGKALPENPAGFTSTATADLRALLQAYIDGHSVVIFSRSTCTRCAEVKKLFKSLCVPYFVLELDQTEYGRALEGTLSELAAETELPVVFVKQRKIGGHGPTLQAYQEGRLQKLLKMNGPEDLPESYDYDLIIIGGGSGGLAAAKEAAQYGKKVMVLDFVTPTPLGTRWGLGGTCVNVGCIPKKLMHQAALLGQALQDSRNYGWKVEETVKHDWDRMIEAVQNHIGSLNWGYRVALREKKVVYENAYGQFIGPHRIKATNNKGKEKIYSAERFLIATGERPRYLGIPGDKEYCISSDDLFSLPYCPGKTLVVGASYVALECAGFLAGIGLDVTVMVRSILLRGFDQDMANKIGEHMEEHGIKFIRQFVPIKIEQIEAGTPGRLRVVAQSTNSEEIIEGEYNTVLLAIGRDACTRKIGLETVGVKINEKTGKIPVTDEEQTNVPYIYAIGDILEDKVELTPVAIQAGRLLAQRLYAGSTVKCDYENVPTTVFTPLEYGACGLSEEKAVEKFGEENIEVYHSYFWPLEWTIPSRDNNKCYAKIICNTKDNERVVGFHVLGPNAGEVTQGFAAALKCGLTKKQLDSTIGIHPVCAEVFTTLSVTKRSGASILQAGCG
;
A
#
# COMPACT_ATOMS: atom_id res chain seq x y z
N MET A 1 -10.65 -7.00 -41.42
CA MET A 1 -10.76 -6.76 -39.97
C MET A 1 -11.32 -8.03 -39.35
N GLY A 2 -10.49 -8.84 -38.68
CA GLY A 2 -10.94 -10.07 -38.02
C GLY A 2 -11.53 -9.74 -36.65
N CYS A 3 -12.71 -10.28 -36.32
CA CYS A 3 -13.28 -10.18 -34.98
C CYS A 3 -12.44 -11.03 -34.00
N ALA A 4 -12.07 -10.45 -32.85
CA ALA A 4 -11.18 -11.06 -31.86
C ALA A 4 -11.69 -12.44 -31.40
N GLU A 5 -10.78 -13.40 -31.24
CA GLU A 5 -11.10 -14.74 -30.73
C GLU A 5 -11.52 -14.66 -29.25
N GLY A 6 -12.71 -15.19 -28.94
CA GLY A 6 -13.12 -15.37 -27.54
C GLY A 6 -12.15 -16.31 -26.83
N LYS A 7 -11.45 -15.82 -25.80
CA LYS A 7 -10.58 -16.64 -24.96
C LYS A 7 -11.43 -17.62 -24.14
N ALA A 8 -11.21 -18.92 -24.32
CA ALA A 8 -11.57 -19.91 -23.31
C ALA A 8 -10.64 -19.69 -22.11
N VAL A 9 -11.19 -19.38 -20.95
CA VAL A 9 -10.44 -19.28 -19.69
C VAL A 9 -10.56 -20.63 -18.99
N ALA A 10 -9.46 -21.38 -18.91
CA ALA A 10 -9.36 -22.53 -18.02
C ALA A 10 -9.38 -22.01 -16.57
N VAL A 11 -10.33 -22.46 -15.78
CA VAL A 11 -10.50 -22.04 -14.38
C VAL A 11 -9.56 -22.88 -13.51
N ALA A 12 -8.69 -22.21 -12.75
CA ALA A 12 -7.92 -22.83 -11.68
C ALA A 12 -8.84 -23.20 -10.50
N ALA A 13 -8.52 -24.31 -9.82
CA ALA A 13 -9.32 -24.88 -8.75
C ALA A 13 -9.61 -23.90 -7.59
N PRO A 14 -10.83 -23.92 -7.01
CA PRO A 14 -11.10 -23.29 -5.70
C PRO A 14 -10.32 -23.97 -4.56
N PRO A 15 -10.14 -23.31 -3.40
CA PRO A 15 -9.47 -23.90 -2.24
C PRO A 15 -10.22 -25.13 -1.70
N GLU A 16 -9.45 -26.16 -1.36
CA GLU A 16 -9.78 -27.51 -0.87
C GLU A 16 -11.13 -27.71 -0.13
N LEU A 17 -12.02 -28.53 -0.72
CA LEU A 17 -13.12 -29.20 -0.02
C LEU A 17 -12.60 -30.49 0.64
N HIS A 18 -12.12 -30.41 1.89
CA HIS A 18 -11.75 -31.60 2.65
C HIS A 18 -12.99 -32.34 3.20
N PRO A 19 -13.13 -33.66 3.00
CA PRO A 19 -14.09 -34.46 3.75
C PRO A 19 -13.61 -34.63 5.21
N LYS A 20 -14.45 -34.23 6.16
CA LYS A 20 -14.22 -34.44 7.61
C LYS A 20 -14.08 -35.93 7.90
N GLY A 21 -12.86 -36.37 8.19
CA GLY A 21 -12.56 -37.69 8.75
C GLY A 21 -13.12 -37.81 10.17
N LYS A 22 -13.82 -38.92 10.43
CA LYS A 22 -14.34 -39.29 11.75
C LYS A 22 -13.17 -39.52 12.73
N ASN A 23 -13.30 -38.95 13.94
CA ASN A 23 -12.50 -39.32 15.10
C ASN A 23 -12.68 -40.81 15.43
N GLY A 24 -11.57 -41.51 15.68
CA GLY A 24 -11.55 -42.86 16.24
C GLY A 24 -10.12 -43.39 16.36
N GLY A 25 -9.54 -43.33 17.56
CA GLY A 25 -8.19 -43.84 17.84
C GLY A 25 -8.12 -45.36 17.98
N GLY A 26 -6.89 -45.90 17.89
CA GLY A 26 -6.50 -47.11 18.60
C GLY A 26 -6.08 -48.34 17.78
N ARG A 27 -4.75 -48.57 17.76
CA ARG A 27 -4.03 -49.87 17.85
C ARG A 27 -4.08 -50.91 16.71
N ARG A 28 -2.93 -51.00 16.02
CA ARG A 28 -2.07 -52.16 15.65
C ARG A 28 -2.61 -53.62 15.59
N ARG A 29 -2.23 -54.27 14.47
CA ARG A 29 -1.85 -55.68 14.18
C ARG A 29 -2.94 -56.70 13.80
N SER A 30 -2.90 -57.21 12.55
CA SER A 30 -2.33 -58.51 12.12
C SER A 30 -2.97 -59.00 10.80
N ALA A 31 -2.30 -59.94 10.14
CA ALA A 31 -2.51 -60.39 8.76
C ALA A 31 -3.47 -61.59 8.61
N LYS A 32 -4.12 -61.71 7.44
CA LYS A 32 -4.14 -62.87 6.50
C LYS A 32 -5.48 -63.08 5.74
N ASP A 33 -5.31 -63.32 4.44
CA ASP A 33 -5.96 -64.30 3.55
C ASP A 33 -7.42 -64.17 2.98
N HIS A 34 -7.44 -64.25 1.63
CA HIS A 34 -8.34 -64.99 0.72
C HIS A 34 -9.68 -64.39 0.19
N HIS A 35 -9.78 -64.36 -1.15
CA HIS A 35 -10.93 -64.15 -2.07
C HIS A 35 -12.00 -65.29 -2.02
N PRO A 36 -13.16 -65.30 -2.77
CA PRO A 36 -13.71 -64.40 -3.82
C PRO A 36 -15.26 -64.10 -3.75
N GLY A 37 -15.77 -63.20 -4.62
CA GLY A 37 -17.06 -63.41 -5.32
C GLY A 37 -18.28 -62.50 -5.06
N LYS A 38 -18.60 -61.67 -6.07
CA LYS A 38 -19.92 -61.13 -6.51
C LYS A 38 -20.81 -60.30 -5.54
N ALA A 39 -20.98 -59.01 -5.87
CA ALA A 39 -22.24 -58.41 -6.40
C ALA A 39 -22.05 -56.90 -6.62
N LEU A 40 -22.50 -56.38 -7.76
CA LEU A 40 -22.68 -54.95 -8.01
C LEU A 40 -23.89 -54.44 -7.18
N PRO A 41 -23.82 -53.28 -6.52
CA PRO A 41 -25.00 -52.48 -6.27
C PRO A 41 -25.08 -51.33 -7.29
N GLU A 42 -26.24 -51.26 -7.93
CA GLU A 42 -26.72 -50.10 -8.66
C GLU A 42 -26.94 -48.90 -7.73
N ASN A 43 -26.86 -47.71 -8.32
CA ASN A 43 -27.32 -46.39 -7.85
C ASN A 43 -26.36 -45.53 -6.97
N PRO A 44 -25.80 -44.41 -7.48
CA PRO A 44 -25.05 -43.45 -6.70
C PRO A 44 -25.92 -42.26 -6.27
N ALA A 45 -26.15 -42.10 -4.97
CA ALA A 45 -26.63 -40.85 -4.36
C ALA A 45 -25.84 -40.62 -3.07
N GLY A 46 -25.34 -39.43 -2.74
CA GLY A 46 -25.52 -38.12 -3.35
C GLY A 46 -24.51 -37.10 -2.82
N PHE A 47 -24.45 -35.94 -3.47
CA PHE A 47 -23.71 -34.77 -3.00
C PHE A 47 -24.41 -34.15 -1.78
N THR A 48 -23.63 -33.60 -0.84
CA THR A 48 -24.14 -32.87 0.34
C THR A 48 -24.79 -31.55 -0.07
N SER A 49 -25.83 -31.09 0.64
CA SER A 49 -26.57 -29.86 0.27
C SER A 49 -25.71 -28.58 0.21
N THR A 50 -24.61 -28.55 0.95
CA THR A 50 -23.61 -27.47 0.94
C THR A 50 -22.84 -27.39 -0.38
N ALA A 51 -22.43 -28.52 -0.96
CA ALA A 51 -21.69 -28.55 -2.22
C ALA A 51 -22.55 -28.10 -3.41
N THR A 52 -23.85 -28.43 -3.40
CA THR A 52 -24.80 -28.00 -4.43
C THR A 52 -25.06 -26.49 -4.36
N ALA A 53 -25.06 -25.90 -3.16
CA ALA A 53 -25.18 -24.46 -2.97
C ALA A 53 -23.97 -23.69 -3.54
N ASP A 54 -22.76 -24.22 -3.34
CA ASP A 54 -21.52 -23.64 -3.86
C ASP A 54 -21.46 -23.68 -5.40
N LEU A 55 -21.88 -24.80 -6.02
CA LEU A 55 -21.96 -24.91 -7.48
C LEU A 55 -22.99 -23.97 -8.10
N ARG A 56 -24.14 -23.78 -7.44
CA ARG A 56 -25.16 -22.82 -7.88
C ARG A 56 -24.63 -21.39 -7.81
N ALA A 57 -23.95 -21.03 -6.71
CA ALA A 57 -23.33 -19.71 -6.57
C ALA A 57 -22.26 -19.47 -7.64
N LEU A 58 -21.47 -20.48 -7.99
CA LEU A 58 -20.46 -20.40 -9.05
C LEU A 58 -21.08 -20.19 -10.44
N LEU A 59 -22.13 -20.95 -10.79
CA LEU A 59 -22.86 -20.75 -12.05
C LEU A 59 -23.49 -19.35 -12.12
N GLN A 60 -24.06 -18.88 -11.02
CA GLN A 60 -24.62 -17.53 -10.93
C GLN A 60 -23.55 -16.45 -11.10
N ALA A 61 -22.37 -16.63 -10.50
CA ALA A 61 -21.24 -15.71 -10.66
C ALA A 61 -20.78 -15.60 -12.13
N TYR A 62 -20.78 -16.71 -12.89
CA TYR A 62 -20.48 -16.64 -14.33
C TYR A 62 -21.55 -15.87 -15.11
N ILE A 63 -22.83 -16.09 -14.81
CA ILE A 63 -23.98 -15.41 -15.43
C ILE A 63 -23.95 -13.90 -15.12
N ASP A 64 -23.59 -13.53 -13.89
CA ASP A 64 -23.56 -12.14 -13.45
C ASP A 64 -22.32 -11.40 -13.97
N GLY A 65 -21.19 -12.10 -14.09
CA GLY A 65 -19.89 -11.54 -14.48
C GLY A 65 -19.73 -11.26 -15.98
N HIS A 66 -20.61 -11.77 -16.86
CA HIS A 66 -20.43 -11.67 -18.31
C HIS A 66 -21.72 -11.24 -19.04
N SER A 67 -21.57 -10.40 -20.08
CA SER A 67 -22.72 -9.93 -20.88
C SER A 67 -23.37 -11.03 -21.71
N VAL A 68 -22.60 -12.03 -22.15
CA VAL A 68 -23.09 -13.22 -22.83
C VAL A 68 -22.35 -14.43 -22.26
N VAL A 69 -23.10 -15.43 -21.81
CA VAL A 69 -22.57 -16.70 -21.27
C VAL A 69 -23.16 -17.85 -22.06
N ILE A 70 -22.29 -18.78 -22.49
CA ILE A 70 -22.67 -20.00 -23.18
C ILE A 70 -22.12 -21.18 -22.39
N PHE A 71 -23.01 -21.91 -21.73
CA PHE A 71 -22.66 -23.23 -21.18
C PHE A 71 -22.73 -24.25 -22.32
N SER A 72 -21.66 -25.05 -22.49
CA SER A 72 -21.39 -25.80 -23.73
C SER A 72 -20.70 -27.14 -23.47
N ARG A 73 -20.64 -27.99 -24.49
CA ARG A 73 -19.69 -29.10 -24.61
C ARG A 73 -18.88 -28.97 -25.91
N SER A 74 -17.59 -29.28 -25.85
CA SER A 74 -16.66 -29.06 -26.97
C SER A 74 -16.98 -29.90 -28.21
N THR A 75 -17.60 -31.07 -28.03
CA THR A 75 -18.02 -31.99 -29.09
C THR A 75 -19.44 -31.76 -29.62
N CYS A 76 -20.20 -30.82 -29.04
CA CYS A 76 -21.60 -30.59 -29.41
C CYS A 76 -21.74 -29.68 -30.65
N THR A 77 -22.30 -30.21 -31.73
CA THR A 77 -22.54 -29.49 -32.99
C THR A 77 -23.46 -28.27 -32.80
N ARG A 78 -24.55 -28.41 -32.02
CA ARG A 78 -25.46 -27.31 -31.68
C ARG A 78 -24.78 -26.20 -30.88
N CYS A 79 -23.84 -26.54 -29.98
CA CYS A 79 -23.04 -25.55 -29.26
C CYS A 79 -22.12 -24.77 -30.19
N ALA A 80 -21.51 -25.44 -31.16
CA ALA A 80 -20.65 -24.80 -32.16
C ALA A 80 -21.41 -23.78 -33.03
N GLU A 81 -22.65 -24.10 -33.42
CA GLU A 81 -23.49 -23.18 -34.19
C GLU A 81 -23.87 -21.91 -33.42
N VAL A 82 -24.21 -22.02 -32.13
CA VAL A 82 -24.51 -20.85 -31.28
C VAL A 82 -23.26 -19.96 -31.11
N LYS A 83 -22.08 -20.55 -30.89
CA LYS A 83 -20.82 -19.79 -30.84
C LYS A 83 -20.54 -19.08 -32.16
N LYS A 84 -20.76 -19.76 -33.29
CA LYS A 84 -20.60 -19.19 -34.63
C LYS A 84 -21.55 -18.02 -34.86
N LEU A 85 -22.80 -18.10 -34.37
CA LEU A 85 -23.76 -17.00 -34.41
C LEU A 85 -23.24 -15.77 -33.63
N PHE A 86 -22.83 -15.91 -32.37
CA PHE A 86 -22.31 -14.77 -31.61
C PHE A 86 -21.01 -14.20 -32.22
N LYS A 87 -20.17 -15.07 -32.81
CA LYS A 87 -18.99 -14.66 -33.59
C LYS A 87 -19.38 -13.87 -34.85
N SER A 88 -20.43 -14.27 -35.58
CA SER A 88 -20.91 -13.54 -36.76
C SER A 88 -21.55 -12.19 -36.40
N LEU A 89 -22.08 -12.07 -35.19
CA LEU A 89 -22.59 -10.81 -34.64
C LEU A 89 -21.48 -9.89 -34.10
N CYS A 90 -20.23 -10.37 -34.09
CA CYS A 90 -19.07 -9.71 -33.48
C CYS A 90 -19.35 -9.23 -32.04
N VAL A 91 -20.04 -10.09 -31.27
CA VAL A 91 -20.30 -9.89 -29.84
C VAL A 91 -19.35 -10.78 -29.03
N PRO A 92 -18.60 -10.22 -28.07
CA PRO A 92 -17.78 -11.03 -27.17
C PRO A 92 -18.67 -11.87 -26.25
N TYR A 93 -18.30 -13.13 -26.04
CA TYR A 93 -19.01 -14.05 -25.16
C TYR A 93 -18.05 -14.87 -24.30
N PHE A 94 -18.50 -15.25 -23.12
CA PHE A 94 -17.85 -16.23 -22.26
C PHE A 94 -18.43 -17.62 -22.54
N VAL A 95 -17.57 -18.63 -22.60
CA VAL A 95 -17.97 -20.03 -22.79
C VAL A 95 -17.41 -20.90 -21.69
N LEU A 96 -18.25 -21.77 -21.12
CA LEU A 96 -17.82 -22.81 -20.20
C LEU A 96 -18.03 -24.18 -20.87
N GLU A 97 -16.94 -24.83 -21.25
CA GLU A 97 -16.96 -26.19 -21.82
C GLU A 97 -17.02 -27.21 -20.69
N LEU A 98 -18.21 -27.70 -20.38
CA LEU A 98 -18.46 -28.55 -19.22
C LEU A 98 -17.66 -29.87 -19.31
N ASP A 99 -17.46 -30.42 -20.50
CA ASP A 99 -16.64 -31.62 -20.74
C ASP A 99 -15.13 -31.42 -20.55
N GLN A 100 -14.67 -30.17 -20.43
CA GLN A 100 -13.26 -29.83 -20.19
C GLN A 100 -13.01 -29.32 -18.76
N THR A 101 -14.02 -29.42 -17.88
CA THR A 101 -13.93 -29.01 -16.48
C THR A 101 -13.99 -30.20 -15.54
N GLU A 102 -13.16 -30.19 -14.49
CA GLU A 102 -13.03 -31.28 -13.51
C GLU A 102 -14.37 -31.65 -12.84
N TYR A 103 -15.25 -30.66 -12.65
CA TYR A 103 -16.58 -30.81 -12.05
C TYR A 103 -17.74 -30.71 -13.06
N GLY A 104 -17.46 -30.90 -14.36
CA GLY A 104 -18.41 -30.66 -15.45
C GLY A 104 -19.77 -31.33 -15.31
N ARG A 105 -19.80 -32.62 -14.93
CA ARG A 105 -21.07 -33.36 -14.73
C ARG A 105 -21.91 -32.81 -13.59
N ALA A 106 -21.28 -32.38 -12.50
CA ALA A 106 -21.98 -31.81 -11.36
C ALA A 106 -22.55 -30.42 -11.70
N LEU A 107 -21.75 -29.60 -12.39
CA LEU A 107 -22.19 -28.30 -12.91
C LEU A 107 -23.34 -28.44 -13.90
N GLU A 108 -23.32 -29.44 -14.77
CA GLU A 108 -24.39 -29.69 -15.74
C GLU A 108 -25.72 -30.09 -15.04
N GLY A 109 -25.64 -30.90 -13.99
CA GLY A 109 -26.80 -31.22 -13.15
C GLY A 109 -27.39 -29.97 -12.47
N THR A 110 -26.54 -29.18 -11.80
CA THR A 110 -26.97 -27.94 -11.14
C THR A 110 -27.46 -26.88 -12.13
N LEU A 111 -26.84 -26.78 -13.31
CA LEU A 111 -27.28 -25.89 -14.38
C LEU A 111 -28.66 -26.30 -14.90
N SER A 112 -28.92 -27.60 -15.04
CA SER A 112 -30.21 -28.12 -15.50
C SER A 112 -31.33 -27.72 -14.54
N GLU A 113 -31.07 -27.74 -13.23
CA GLU A 113 -31.99 -27.25 -12.20
C GLU A 113 -32.14 -25.72 -12.23
N LEU A 114 -31.04 -24.98 -12.31
CA LEU A 114 -31.02 -23.51 -12.27
C LEU A 114 -31.71 -22.90 -13.50
N ALA A 115 -31.44 -23.45 -14.68
CA ALA A 115 -31.96 -22.95 -15.93
C ALA A 115 -33.30 -23.60 -16.30
N ALA A 116 -33.71 -24.70 -15.66
CA ALA A 116 -34.81 -25.54 -16.13
C ALA A 116 -34.62 -25.94 -17.61
N GLU A 117 -33.44 -26.48 -17.93
CA GLU A 117 -33.05 -26.91 -19.29
C GLU A 117 -32.14 -28.14 -19.20
N THR A 118 -32.49 -29.24 -19.87
CA THR A 118 -31.73 -30.50 -19.77
C THR A 118 -30.74 -30.73 -20.91
N GLU A 119 -30.73 -29.85 -21.92
CA GLU A 119 -29.85 -29.94 -23.08
C GLU A 119 -28.92 -28.73 -23.19
N LEU A 120 -27.72 -28.96 -23.76
CA LEU A 120 -26.75 -27.90 -24.08
C LEU A 120 -26.85 -27.51 -25.56
N PRO A 121 -26.56 -26.25 -25.92
CA PRO A 121 -26.05 -25.17 -25.06
C PRO A 121 -27.13 -24.55 -24.17
N VAL A 122 -26.73 -23.89 -23.07
CA VAL A 122 -27.61 -22.95 -22.34
C VAL A 122 -27.03 -21.55 -22.46
N VAL A 123 -27.80 -20.62 -23.02
CA VAL A 123 -27.36 -19.26 -23.32
C VAL A 123 -28.01 -18.25 -22.40
N PHE A 124 -27.20 -17.38 -21.81
CA PHE A 124 -27.63 -16.20 -21.09
C PHE A 124 -27.10 -14.93 -21.77
N VAL A 125 -27.95 -13.92 -21.88
CA VAL A 125 -27.56 -12.59 -22.36
C VAL A 125 -28.06 -11.56 -21.35
N LYS A 126 -27.14 -10.76 -20.81
CA LYS A 126 -27.42 -9.74 -19.78
C LYS A 126 -28.21 -10.33 -18.60
N GLN A 127 -27.71 -11.43 -18.04
CA GLN A 127 -28.30 -12.21 -16.93
C GLN A 127 -29.67 -12.84 -17.24
N ARG A 128 -30.23 -12.65 -18.44
CA ARG A 128 -31.49 -13.25 -18.85
C ARG A 128 -31.24 -14.55 -19.62
N LYS A 129 -31.90 -15.63 -19.20
CA LYS A 129 -31.90 -16.89 -19.93
C LYS A 129 -32.52 -16.68 -21.31
N ILE A 130 -31.78 -17.00 -22.36
CA ILE A 130 -32.29 -17.08 -23.74
C ILE A 130 -32.81 -18.49 -24.03
N GLY A 131 -32.09 -19.51 -23.52
CA GLY A 131 -32.45 -20.92 -23.64
C GLY A 131 -31.44 -21.72 -24.45
N GLY A 132 -31.92 -22.83 -25.02
CA GLY A 132 -31.14 -23.73 -25.86
C GLY A 132 -30.78 -23.19 -27.24
N HIS A 133 -30.28 -24.08 -28.11
CA HIS A 133 -29.97 -23.76 -29.52
C HIS A 133 -31.18 -23.19 -30.27
N GLY A 134 -32.31 -23.89 -30.30
CA GLY A 134 -33.53 -23.44 -30.99
C GLY A 134 -34.04 -22.07 -30.52
N PRO A 135 -34.28 -21.86 -29.20
CA PRO A 135 -34.68 -20.57 -28.65
C PRO A 135 -33.70 -19.43 -28.97
N THR A 136 -32.39 -19.72 -29.01
CA THR A 136 -31.37 -18.72 -29.34
C THR A 136 -31.41 -18.31 -30.81
N LEU A 137 -31.56 -19.27 -31.73
CA LEU A 137 -31.72 -18.97 -33.16
C LEU A 137 -33.03 -18.23 -33.44
N GLN A 138 -34.12 -18.61 -32.79
CA GLN A 138 -35.40 -17.92 -32.90
C GLN A 138 -35.30 -16.48 -32.37
N ALA A 139 -34.66 -16.28 -31.20
CA ALA A 139 -34.41 -14.94 -30.66
C ALA A 139 -33.63 -14.06 -31.64
N TYR A 140 -32.69 -14.63 -32.37
CA TYR A 140 -31.91 -13.94 -33.40
C TYR A 140 -32.74 -13.58 -34.63
N GLN A 141 -33.54 -14.52 -35.15
CA GLN A 141 -34.41 -14.30 -36.30
C GLN A 141 -35.48 -13.23 -36.02
N GLU A 142 -36.02 -13.19 -34.81
CA GLU A 142 -37.04 -12.23 -34.37
C GLU A 142 -36.45 -10.86 -33.98
N GLY A 143 -35.13 -10.66 -34.06
CA GLY A 143 -34.48 -9.42 -33.66
C GLY A 143 -34.39 -9.21 -32.13
N ARG A 144 -34.95 -10.11 -31.33
CA ARG A 144 -34.98 -10.07 -29.86
C ARG A 144 -33.58 -10.19 -29.27
N LEU A 145 -32.72 -11.02 -29.85
CA LEU A 145 -31.34 -11.21 -29.40
C LEU A 145 -30.53 -9.94 -29.60
N GLN A 146 -30.66 -9.30 -30.76
CA GLN A 146 -29.99 -8.03 -31.11
C GLN A 146 -30.50 -6.90 -30.21
N LYS A 147 -31.79 -6.89 -29.88
CA LYS A 147 -32.35 -5.96 -28.91
C LYS A 147 -31.76 -6.18 -27.52
N LEU A 148 -31.70 -7.42 -27.03
CA LEU A 148 -31.10 -7.77 -25.73
C LEU A 148 -29.59 -7.49 -25.66
N LEU A 149 -28.88 -7.68 -26.76
CA LEU A 149 -27.45 -7.34 -26.88
C LEU A 149 -27.20 -5.83 -26.90
N LYS A 150 -28.17 -5.06 -27.39
CA LYS A 150 -28.20 -3.59 -27.30
C LYS A 150 -28.78 -3.09 -25.97
N MET A 151 -29.41 -3.96 -25.18
CA MET A 151 -29.95 -3.62 -23.86
C MET A 151 -28.81 -3.65 -22.83
N ASN A 152 -28.41 -2.48 -22.36
CA ASN A 152 -27.72 -2.34 -21.08
C ASN A 152 -28.80 -2.23 -19.99
N GLY A 153 -28.96 -3.24 -19.14
CA GLY A 153 -29.95 -3.15 -18.05
C GLY A 153 -29.49 -2.20 -16.92
N PRO A 154 -30.42 -1.57 -16.19
CA PRO A 154 -31.63 -0.91 -16.68
C PRO A 154 -31.56 0.61 -16.43
N GLU A 155 -31.83 1.37 -17.49
CA GLU A 155 -32.11 2.83 -17.55
C GLU A 155 -30.98 3.87 -17.47
N ASP A 156 -29.73 3.56 -17.10
CA ASP A 156 -28.77 4.67 -16.85
C ASP A 156 -27.32 4.47 -17.34
N LEU A 157 -27.01 3.46 -18.16
CA LEU A 157 -25.67 3.35 -18.77
C LEU A 157 -25.63 4.25 -20.02
N PRO A 158 -24.89 5.39 -20.00
CA PRO A 158 -24.91 6.34 -21.10
C PRO A 158 -24.33 5.73 -22.37
N GLU A 159 -24.85 6.11 -23.54
CA GLU A 159 -24.29 5.70 -24.85
C GLU A 159 -22.79 6.05 -24.97
N SER A 160 -22.33 7.03 -24.20
CA SER A 160 -20.92 7.38 -24.00
C SER A 160 -20.67 7.94 -22.60
N TYR A 161 -19.61 7.52 -21.93
CA TYR A 161 -19.16 8.15 -20.68
C TYR A 161 -18.52 9.52 -20.93
N ASP A 162 -18.60 10.41 -19.93
CA ASP A 162 -17.90 11.70 -19.98
C ASP A 162 -16.37 11.49 -20.04
N TYR A 163 -15.87 10.48 -19.33
CA TYR A 163 -14.45 10.15 -19.19
C TYR A 163 -14.17 8.65 -19.35
N ASP A 164 -12.97 8.33 -19.85
CA ASP A 164 -12.47 6.95 -19.85
C ASP A 164 -11.97 6.54 -18.44
N LEU A 165 -11.46 7.50 -17.67
CA LEU A 165 -10.96 7.30 -16.32
C LEU A 165 -11.26 8.52 -15.43
N ILE A 166 -11.92 8.28 -14.30
CA ILE A 166 -11.96 9.25 -13.19
C ILE A 166 -11.09 8.73 -12.04
N ILE A 167 -10.20 9.60 -11.57
CA ILE A 167 -9.30 9.33 -10.45
C ILE A 167 -9.76 10.15 -9.25
N ILE A 168 -9.97 9.49 -8.11
CA ILE A 168 -10.35 10.10 -6.84
C ILE A 168 -9.11 10.18 -5.96
N GLY A 169 -8.52 11.37 -5.88
CA GLY A 169 -7.28 11.66 -5.16
C GLY A 169 -6.16 12.13 -6.08
N GLY A 170 -5.72 13.37 -5.90
CA GLY A 170 -4.63 14.02 -6.64
C GLY A 170 -3.28 13.93 -5.94
N GLY A 171 -3.01 12.79 -5.30
CA GLY A 171 -1.72 12.47 -4.67
C GLY A 171 -0.72 11.81 -5.63
N SER A 172 0.38 11.29 -5.07
CA SER A 172 1.49 10.69 -5.81
C SER A 172 1.04 9.66 -6.86
N GLY A 173 0.24 8.68 -6.45
CA GLY A 173 -0.25 7.62 -7.34
C GLY A 173 -1.29 8.11 -8.35
N GLY A 174 -2.28 8.88 -7.89
CA GLY A 174 -3.35 9.40 -8.75
C GLY A 174 -2.82 10.31 -9.86
N LEU A 175 -1.91 11.23 -9.54
CA LEU A 175 -1.27 12.08 -10.54
C LEU A 175 -0.39 11.30 -11.52
N ALA A 176 0.30 10.25 -11.05
CA ALA A 176 1.11 9.40 -11.91
C ALA A 176 0.23 8.62 -12.90
N ALA A 177 -0.83 7.97 -12.42
CA ALA A 177 -1.81 7.26 -13.25
C ALA A 177 -2.49 8.20 -14.26
N ALA A 178 -2.89 9.39 -13.84
CA ALA A 178 -3.55 10.37 -14.70
C ALA A 178 -2.69 10.78 -15.90
N LYS A 179 -1.44 11.15 -15.60
CA LYS A 179 -0.45 11.57 -16.60
C LYS A 179 -0.03 10.44 -17.51
N GLU A 180 -0.07 9.19 -17.05
CA GLU A 180 0.22 8.01 -17.85
C GLU A 180 -0.95 7.67 -18.78
N ALA A 181 -2.17 7.54 -18.25
CA ALA A 181 -3.37 7.23 -19.03
C ALA A 181 -3.64 8.24 -20.15
N ALA A 182 -3.41 9.53 -19.88
CA ALA A 182 -3.57 10.58 -20.88
C ALA A 182 -2.63 10.45 -22.09
N GLN A 183 -1.46 9.82 -21.94
CA GLN A 183 -0.53 9.58 -23.06
C GLN A 183 -1.11 8.61 -24.09
N TYR A 184 -2.08 7.79 -23.69
CA TYR A 184 -2.78 6.83 -24.55
C TYR A 184 -4.10 7.38 -25.11
N GLY A 185 -4.23 8.71 -25.16
CA GLY A 185 -5.37 9.40 -25.76
C GLY A 185 -6.68 9.31 -24.95
N LYS A 186 -6.59 8.95 -23.67
CA LYS A 186 -7.75 8.79 -22.79
C LYS A 186 -8.23 10.12 -22.22
N LYS A 187 -9.55 10.29 -22.13
CA LYS A 187 -10.21 11.37 -21.39
C LYS A 187 -10.12 11.06 -19.91
N VAL A 188 -9.27 11.79 -19.21
CA VAL A 188 -9.00 11.57 -17.79
C VAL A 188 -9.45 12.78 -16.98
N MET A 189 -10.06 12.53 -15.84
CA MET A 189 -10.32 13.54 -14.82
C MET A 189 -9.72 13.12 -13.47
N VAL A 190 -9.13 14.09 -12.79
CA VAL A 190 -8.65 13.97 -11.41
C VAL A 190 -9.53 14.84 -10.51
N LEU A 191 -10.21 14.21 -9.57
CA LEU A 191 -10.90 14.85 -8.46
C LEU A 191 -9.98 14.85 -7.25
N ASP A 192 -9.57 16.03 -6.77
CA ASP A 192 -8.78 16.15 -5.54
C ASP A 192 -9.39 17.19 -4.63
N PHE A 193 -9.57 16.85 -3.36
CA PHE A 193 -10.08 17.77 -2.36
C PHE A 193 -9.42 17.53 -1.02
N VAL A 194 -8.78 18.56 -0.49
CA VAL A 194 -8.14 18.51 0.83
C VAL A 194 -9.14 18.93 1.88
N THR A 195 -9.73 17.95 2.57
CA THR A 195 -10.50 18.21 3.80
C THR A 195 -9.57 18.86 4.83
N PRO A 196 -9.89 20.04 5.37
CA PRO A 196 -9.03 20.70 6.35
C PRO A 196 -8.76 19.84 7.59
N THR A 197 -7.63 20.06 8.26
CA THR A 197 -7.38 19.53 9.61
C THR A 197 -8.38 20.13 10.61
N PRO A 198 -8.50 19.60 11.84
CA PRO A 198 -9.32 20.22 12.89
C PRO A 198 -9.00 21.70 13.13
N LEU A 199 -7.76 22.13 12.90
CA LEU A 199 -7.32 23.53 13.02
C LEU A 199 -7.54 24.36 11.76
N GLY A 200 -8.07 23.76 10.69
CA GLY A 200 -8.37 24.44 9.43
C GLY A 200 -7.22 24.46 8.41
N THR A 201 -6.10 23.79 8.69
CA THR A 201 -4.98 23.68 7.75
C THR A 201 -5.39 22.91 6.50
N ARG A 202 -5.03 23.44 5.33
CA ARG A 202 -5.26 22.81 4.02
C ARG A 202 -4.14 23.20 3.06
N TRP A 203 -3.97 22.44 1.98
CA TRP A 203 -2.90 22.63 1.02
C TRP A 203 -3.36 22.44 -0.44
N GLY A 204 -2.41 22.48 -1.36
CA GLY A 204 -2.65 22.40 -2.81
C GLY A 204 -2.65 20.97 -3.37
N LEU A 205 -2.64 20.88 -4.70
CA LEU A 205 -2.60 19.62 -5.44
C LEU A 205 -1.24 18.93 -5.30
N GLY A 206 -1.21 17.61 -5.13
CA GLY A 206 0.05 16.84 -4.98
C GLY A 206 -0.02 15.78 -3.90
N GLY A 207 -1.06 15.84 -3.06
CA GLY A 207 -1.29 14.92 -1.95
C GLY A 207 -0.30 15.09 -0.79
N THR A 208 -0.26 14.07 0.07
CA THR A 208 0.50 14.06 1.32
C THR A 208 1.98 14.33 1.11
N CYS A 209 2.64 13.56 0.22
CA CYS A 209 4.09 13.60 0.02
C CYS A 209 4.62 15.01 -0.30
N VAL A 210 3.93 15.71 -1.20
CA VAL A 210 4.30 17.04 -1.68
C VAL A 210 4.10 18.09 -0.60
N ASN A 211 2.97 18.04 0.11
CA ASN A 211 2.53 19.17 0.93
C ASN A 211 2.81 19.00 2.42
N VAL A 212 2.70 17.78 2.95
CA VAL A 212 2.71 17.49 4.39
C VAL A 212 3.41 16.16 4.71
N GLY A 213 4.38 15.78 3.89
CA GLY A 213 5.04 14.48 3.95
C GLY A 213 6.50 14.58 3.53
N CYS A 214 6.94 13.71 2.62
CA CYS A 214 8.35 13.51 2.31
C CYS A 214 9.10 14.80 1.93
N ILE A 215 8.50 15.70 1.15
CA ILE A 215 9.16 16.94 0.69
C ILE A 215 9.46 17.88 1.86
N PRO A 216 8.47 18.42 2.60
CA PRO A 216 8.78 19.29 3.74
C PRO A 216 9.55 18.55 4.84
N LYS A 217 9.25 17.28 5.10
CA LYS A 217 10.00 16.47 6.08
C LYS A 217 11.49 16.46 5.75
N LYS A 218 11.87 16.12 4.50
CA LYS A 218 13.29 16.01 4.12
C LYS A 218 13.97 17.38 4.09
N LEU A 219 13.25 18.45 3.73
CA LEU A 219 13.77 19.82 3.78
C LEU A 219 14.04 20.30 5.22
N MET A 220 13.15 19.99 6.18
CA MET A 220 13.36 20.30 7.60
C MET A 220 14.46 19.43 8.22
N HIS A 221 14.52 18.15 7.85
CA HIS A 221 15.65 17.28 8.19
C HIS A 221 16.98 17.86 7.69
N GLN A 222 17.04 18.36 6.46
CA GLN A 222 18.22 19.03 5.93
C GLN A 222 18.59 20.27 6.75
N ALA A 223 17.62 21.06 7.22
CA ALA A 223 17.89 22.21 8.09
C ALA A 223 18.55 21.78 9.42
N ALA A 224 18.09 20.68 10.01
CA ALA A 224 18.70 20.09 11.19
C ALA A 224 20.13 19.58 10.93
N LEU A 225 20.34 18.87 9.81
CA LEU A 225 21.69 18.42 9.40
C LEU A 225 22.65 19.58 9.18
N LEU A 226 22.18 20.71 8.63
CA LEU A 226 22.98 21.92 8.47
C LEU A 226 23.35 22.54 9.82
N GLY A 227 22.46 22.51 10.81
CA GLY A 227 22.77 22.92 12.18
C GLY A 227 23.95 22.16 12.76
N GLN A 228 23.97 20.83 12.58
CA GLN A 228 25.08 19.99 12.99
C GLN A 228 26.35 20.26 12.15
N ALA A 229 26.22 20.44 10.84
CA ALA A 229 27.36 20.75 9.97
C ALA A 229 28.05 22.08 10.33
N LEU A 230 27.28 23.08 10.79
CA LEU A 230 27.84 24.33 11.30
C LEU A 230 28.71 24.10 12.54
N GLN A 231 28.30 23.21 13.45
CA GLN A 231 29.11 22.83 14.62
C GLN A 231 30.40 22.14 14.18
N ASP A 232 30.29 21.13 13.32
CA ASP A 232 31.44 20.38 12.80
C ASP A 232 32.44 21.27 12.06
N SER A 233 31.94 22.27 11.31
CA SER A 233 32.75 23.14 10.47
C SER A 233 33.89 23.84 11.23
N ARG A 234 33.70 24.14 12.53
CA ARG A 234 34.73 24.77 13.36
C ARG A 234 35.96 23.88 13.53
N ASN A 235 35.75 22.56 13.68
CA ASN A 235 36.84 21.60 13.77
C ASN A 235 37.61 21.44 12.44
N TYR A 236 36.95 21.76 11.31
CA TYR A 236 37.59 21.88 9.99
C TYR A 236 38.21 23.25 9.71
N GLY A 237 38.23 24.16 10.68
CA GLY A 237 38.90 25.47 10.58
C GLY A 237 38.02 26.63 10.12
N TRP A 238 36.71 26.45 9.96
CA TRP A 238 35.79 27.55 9.66
C TRP A 238 35.56 28.43 10.89
N LYS A 239 35.56 29.75 10.69
CA LYS A 239 35.28 30.74 11.74
C LYS A 239 33.79 31.09 11.73
N VAL A 240 33.01 30.35 12.51
CA VAL A 240 31.57 30.57 12.70
C VAL A 240 31.32 30.88 14.18
N GLU A 241 30.42 31.83 14.47
CA GLU A 241 30.04 32.18 15.85
C GLU A 241 29.60 30.96 16.64
N GLU A 242 29.90 30.92 17.95
CA GLU A 242 29.64 29.80 18.86
C GLU A 242 28.15 29.39 18.89
N THR A 243 27.27 30.39 18.87
CA THR A 243 25.83 30.20 18.92
C THR A 243 25.19 30.79 17.67
N VAL A 244 24.71 29.93 16.78
CA VAL A 244 23.92 30.33 15.62
C VAL A 244 22.45 29.97 15.88
N LYS A 245 21.56 30.96 15.81
CA LYS A 245 20.12 30.75 16.01
C LYS A 245 19.45 30.37 14.68
N HIS A 246 18.60 29.35 14.73
CA HIS A 246 17.73 28.98 13.62
C HIS A 246 16.52 29.93 13.52
N ASP A 247 16.13 30.29 12.29
CA ASP A 247 14.96 31.11 12.00
C ASP A 247 13.84 30.23 11.42
N TRP A 248 12.83 29.94 12.26
CA TRP A 248 11.68 29.11 11.88
C TRP A 248 10.88 29.72 10.74
N ASP A 249 10.61 31.02 10.80
CA ASP A 249 9.72 31.69 9.86
C ASP A 249 10.35 31.70 8.47
N ARG A 250 11.66 31.98 8.39
CA ARG A 250 12.41 31.89 7.13
C ARG A 250 12.44 30.47 6.56
N MET A 251 12.59 29.45 7.40
CA MET A 251 12.55 28.06 6.95
C MET A 251 11.17 27.70 6.39
N ILE A 252 10.09 28.02 7.11
CA ILE A 252 8.71 27.74 6.68
C ILE A 252 8.39 28.49 5.38
N GLU A 253 8.77 29.76 5.26
CA GLU A 253 8.58 30.53 4.03
C GLU A 253 9.25 29.84 2.83
N ALA A 254 10.52 29.45 2.97
CA ALA A 254 11.27 28.79 1.90
C ALA A 254 10.66 27.43 1.51
N VAL A 255 10.27 26.62 2.51
CA VAL A 255 9.64 25.31 2.29
C VAL A 255 8.27 25.49 1.61
N GLN A 256 7.43 26.41 2.07
CA GLN A 256 6.11 26.66 1.50
C GLN A 256 6.20 27.24 0.08
N ASN A 257 7.18 28.09 -0.21
CA ASN A 257 7.44 28.57 -1.56
C ASN A 257 7.78 27.41 -2.51
N HIS A 258 8.63 26.47 -2.07
CA HIS A 258 8.94 25.29 -2.86
C HIS A 258 7.69 24.42 -3.10
N ILE A 259 6.90 24.15 -2.06
CA ILE A 259 5.64 23.40 -2.16
C ILE A 259 4.67 24.11 -3.12
N GLY A 260 4.53 25.43 -3.02
CA GLY A 260 3.73 26.25 -3.93
C GLY A 260 4.13 26.08 -5.39
N SER A 261 5.44 26.03 -5.67
CA SER A 261 5.97 25.78 -7.02
C SER A 261 5.61 24.38 -7.54
N LEU A 262 5.68 23.35 -6.68
CA LEU A 262 5.29 21.98 -7.04
C LEU A 262 3.79 21.88 -7.32
N ASN A 263 2.97 22.48 -6.45
CA ASN A 263 1.52 22.52 -6.60
C ASN A 263 1.12 23.15 -7.95
N TRP A 264 1.78 24.24 -8.33
CA TRP A 264 1.60 24.87 -9.64
C TRP A 264 2.08 23.98 -10.78
N GLY A 265 3.28 23.40 -10.66
CA GLY A 265 3.87 22.50 -11.65
C GLY A 265 2.97 21.30 -11.96
N TYR A 266 2.35 20.67 -10.95
CA TYR A 266 1.40 19.59 -11.15
C TYR A 266 0.16 20.03 -11.93
N ARG A 267 -0.40 21.21 -11.62
CA ARG A 267 -1.56 21.75 -12.36
C ARG A 267 -1.21 22.03 -13.82
N VAL A 268 -0.01 22.56 -14.09
CA VAL A 268 0.49 22.79 -15.46
C VAL A 268 0.63 21.45 -16.19
N ALA A 269 1.29 20.47 -15.58
CA ALA A 269 1.51 19.15 -16.18
C ALA A 269 0.20 18.41 -16.51
N LEU A 270 -0.83 18.51 -15.67
CA LEU A 270 -2.16 17.96 -15.97
C LEU A 270 -2.80 18.66 -17.17
N ARG A 271 -2.75 20.00 -17.20
CA ARG A 271 -3.32 20.81 -18.29
C ARG A 271 -2.65 20.51 -19.63
N GLU A 272 -1.32 20.44 -19.67
CA GLU A 272 -0.55 20.13 -20.89
C GLU A 272 -0.92 18.75 -21.46
N LYS A 273 -1.20 17.79 -20.58
CA LYS A 273 -1.67 16.45 -20.95
C LYS A 273 -3.18 16.37 -21.18
N LYS A 274 -3.90 17.50 -21.17
CA LYS A 274 -5.37 17.58 -21.32
C LYS A 274 -6.13 16.74 -20.29
N VAL A 275 -5.55 16.53 -19.11
CA VAL A 275 -6.25 15.94 -17.96
C VAL A 275 -7.09 17.01 -17.30
N VAL A 276 -8.37 16.75 -17.11
CA VAL A 276 -9.27 17.65 -16.38
C VAL A 276 -8.97 17.54 -14.89
N TYR A 277 -8.60 18.66 -14.27
CA TYR A 277 -8.44 18.74 -12.83
C TYR A 277 -9.61 19.52 -12.23
N GLU A 278 -10.33 18.90 -11.29
CA GLU A 278 -11.38 19.58 -10.52
C GLU A 278 -11.08 19.47 -9.02
N ASN A 279 -10.99 20.63 -8.38
CA ASN A 279 -10.84 20.72 -6.92
C ASN A 279 -12.20 20.47 -6.25
N ALA A 280 -12.58 19.21 -6.16
CA ALA A 280 -13.88 18.76 -5.68
C ALA A 280 -13.79 17.40 -5.01
N TYR A 281 -14.61 17.22 -3.98
CA TYR A 281 -14.75 15.98 -3.26
C TYR A 281 -15.56 14.99 -4.09
N GLY A 282 -14.95 13.87 -4.46
CA GLY A 282 -15.59 12.81 -5.24
C GLY A 282 -16.32 11.80 -4.36
N GLN A 283 -17.60 11.57 -4.65
CA GLN A 283 -18.43 10.59 -3.97
C GLN A 283 -19.19 9.76 -5.01
N PHE A 284 -19.02 8.43 -5.00
CA PHE A 284 -19.83 7.53 -5.80
C PHE A 284 -21.31 7.64 -5.43
N ILE A 285 -22.16 7.71 -6.45
CA ILE A 285 -23.63 7.79 -6.28
C ILE A 285 -24.35 6.65 -7.00
N GLY A 286 -23.59 5.74 -7.61
CA GLY A 286 -24.09 4.59 -8.34
C GLY A 286 -23.04 4.05 -9.30
N PRO A 287 -23.34 2.95 -10.00
CA PRO A 287 -22.43 2.38 -10.99
C PRO A 287 -22.05 3.41 -12.04
N HIS A 288 -20.74 3.51 -12.30
CA HIS A 288 -20.17 4.43 -13.27
C HIS A 288 -20.50 5.93 -13.10
N ARG A 289 -21.02 6.35 -11.93
CA ARG A 289 -21.42 7.73 -11.68
C ARG A 289 -20.81 8.26 -10.39
N ILE A 290 -20.26 9.46 -10.48
CA ILE A 290 -19.63 10.15 -9.35
C ILE A 290 -20.15 11.58 -9.24
N LYS A 291 -20.42 11.99 -8.01
CA LYS A 291 -20.72 13.36 -7.64
C LYS A 291 -19.44 14.07 -7.22
N ALA A 292 -19.18 15.23 -7.80
CA ALA A 292 -18.07 16.11 -7.45
C ALA A 292 -18.62 17.36 -6.76
N THR A 293 -18.28 17.55 -5.48
CA THR A 293 -18.70 18.71 -4.68
C THR A 293 -17.52 19.63 -4.42
N ASN A 294 -17.55 20.86 -4.92
CA ASN A 294 -16.45 21.80 -4.72
C ASN A 294 -16.49 22.51 -3.35
N ASN A 295 -15.49 23.35 -3.08
CA ASN A 295 -15.41 24.12 -1.81
C ASN A 295 -16.55 25.12 -1.56
N LYS A 296 -17.38 25.43 -2.57
CA LYS A 296 -18.57 26.27 -2.45
C LYS A 296 -19.86 25.44 -2.27
N GLY A 297 -19.75 24.12 -2.13
CA GLY A 297 -20.88 23.20 -2.06
C GLY A 297 -21.60 22.98 -3.39
N LYS A 298 -21.05 23.47 -4.52
CA LYS A 298 -21.65 23.23 -5.83
C LYS A 298 -21.36 21.79 -6.25
N GLU A 299 -22.42 21.07 -6.56
CA GLU A 299 -22.37 19.67 -7.00
C GLU A 299 -22.45 19.58 -8.53
N LYS A 300 -21.71 18.61 -9.08
CA LYS A 300 -21.85 18.15 -10.46
C LYS A 300 -21.77 16.63 -10.47
N ILE A 301 -22.42 16.02 -11.46
CA ILE A 301 -22.37 14.57 -11.66
C ILE A 301 -21.63 14.28 -12.95
N TYR A 302 -20.74 13.31 -12.90
CA TYR A 302 -19.98 12.82 -14.05
C TYR A 302 -20.10 11.30 -14.16
N SER A 303 -19.88 10.81 -15.38
CA SER A 303 -19.85 9.39 -15.70
C SER A 303 -18.48 8.96 -16.21
N ALA A 304 -18.05 7.73 -15.91
CA ALA A 304 -16.79 7.18 -16.43
C ALA A 304 -16.80 5.68 -16.69
N GLU A 305 -16.00 5.24 -17.67
CA GLU A 305 -15.81 3.81 -17.94
C GLU A 305 -15.11 3.10 -16.79
N ARG A 306 -14.04 3.71 -16.24
CA ARG A 306 -13.27 3.16 -15.10
C ARG A 306 -13.04 4.21 -14.03
N PHE A 307 -12.83 3.74 -12.80
CA PHE A 307 -12.46 4.56 -11.66
C PHE A 307 -11.18 4.06 -11.01
N LEU A 308 -10.38 4.99 -10.52
CA LEU A 308 -9.20 4.71 -9.70
C LEU A 308 -9.31 5.47 -8.37
N ILE A 309 -9.33 4.73 -7.27
CA ILE A 309 -9.32 5.28 -5.92
C ILE A 309 -7.85 5.45 -5.50
N ALA A 310 -7.45 6.67 -5.17
CA ALA A 310 -6.10 7.06 -4.76
C ALA A 310 -6.15 8.11 -3.65
N THR A 311 -7.10 7.96 -2.71
CA THR A 311 -7.46 8.97 -1.70
C THR A 311 -6.47 9.10 -0.53
N GLY A 312 -5.54 8.15 -0.39
CA GLY A 312 -4.51 8.15 0.64
C GLY A 312 -5.06 8.03 2.07
N GLU A 313 -4.24 8.43 3.03
CA GLU A 313 -4.56 8.37 4.47
C GLU A 313 -4.41 9.74 5.14
N ARG A 314 -5.00 9.89 6.34
CA ARG A 314 -4.89 11.11 7.17
C ARG A 314 -4.49 10.78 8.61
N PRO A 315 -3.82 11.68 9.35
CA PRO A 315 -3.40 11.44 10.73
C PRO A 315 -4.56 11.04 11.66
N ARG A 316 -4.30 10.05 12.52
CA ARG A 316 -5.23 9.61 13.56
C ARG A 316 -5.14 10.51 14.79
N TYR A 317 -6.29 10.76 15.41
CA TYR A 317 -6.42 11.44 16.70
C TYR A 317 -6.71 10.45 17.83
N LEU A 318 -6.41 10.82 19.08
CA LEU A 318 -6.51 9.92 20.24
C LEU A 318 -7.96 9.66 20.68
N GLY A 319 -8.88 10.59 20.39
CA GLY A 319 -10.26 10.55 20.87
C GLY A 319 -10.39 10.92 22.35
N ILE A 320 -9.48 11.75 22.85
CA ILE A 320 -9.46 12.22 24.25
C ILE A 320 -9.83 13.70 24.32
N PRO A 321 -10.28 14.22 25.49
CA PRO A 321 -10.57 15.64 25.63
C PRO A 321 -9.36 16.52 25.29
N GLY A 322 -9.57 17.49 24.39
CA GLY A 322 -8.59 18.50 24.00
C GLY A 322 -7.65 18.11 22.86
N ASP A 323 -7.72 16.87 22.33
CA ASP A 323 -6.78 16.45 21.29
C ASP A 323 -7.00 17.17 19.95
N LYS A 324 -8.25 17.29 19.50
CA LYS A 324 -8.61 17.97 18.25
C LYS A 324 -8.57 19.49 18.38
N GLU A 325 -8.80 20.02 19.58
CA GLU A 325 -8.82 21.45 19.86
C GLU A 325 -7.41 22.03 19.97
N TYR A 326 -6.47 21.28 20.58
CA TYR A 326 -5.17 21.83 20.99
C TYR A 326 -3.96 21.12 20.37
N CYS A 327 -4.09 19.88 19.89
CA CYS A 327 -2.96 19.19 19.28
C CYS A 327 -2.90 19.42 17.77
N ILE A 328 -1.66 19.38 17.26
CA ILE A 328 -1.37 19.38 15.83
C ILE A 328 -1.03 17.96 15.36
N SER A 329 -1.01 17.77 14.04
CA SER A 329 -0.42 16.59 13.40
C SER A 329 0.70 17.01 12.44
N SER A 330 1.31 16.04 11.76
CA SER A 330 2.25 16.34 10.67
C SER A 330 1.60 17.20 9.58
N ASP A 331 0.28 17.09 9.40
CA ASP A 331 -0.46 17.88 8.42
C ASP A 331 -0.45 19.39 8.72
N ASP A 332 -0.21 19.79 9.97
CA ASP A 332 -0.17 21.19 10.42
C ASP A 332 1.25 21.70 10.60
N LEU A 333 2.16 20.85 11.09
CA LEU A 333 3.53 21.21 11.48
C LEU A 333 4.32 21.89 10.35
N PHE A 334 4.22 21.37 9.13
CA PHE A 334 5.02 21.83 8.00
C PHE A 334 4.64 23.22 7.47
N SER A 335 3.52 23.75 7.92
CA SER A 335 3.02 25.09 7.60
C SER A 335 2.73 25.94 8.84
N LEU A 336 3.24 25.54 10.01
CA LEU A 336 2.97 26.23 11.27
C LEU A 336 3.56 27.65 11.21
N PRO A 337 2.75 28.71 11.39
CA PRO A 337 3.17 30.10 11.15
C PRO A 337 3.98 30.71 12.31
N TYR A 338 4.34 29.90 13.31
CA TYR A 338 5.14 30.28 14.47
C TYR A 338 6.00 29.08 14.90
N CYS A 339 7.11 29.35 15.58
CA CYS A 339 7.97 28.31 16.11
C CYS A 339 7.24 27.45 17.17
N PRO A 340 7.25 26.11 17.08
CA PRO A 340 6.47 25.26 17.98
C PRO A 340 6.97 25.26 19.44
N GLY A 341 8.17 25.77 19.71
CA GLY A 341 8.74 25.84 21.06
C GLY A 341 8.93 24.44 21.68
N LYS A 342 8.74 24.34 23.00
CA LYS A 342 8.83 23.06 23.72
C LYS A 342 7.76 22.09 23.22
N THR A 343 8.16 20.98 22.61
CA THR A 343 7.26 20.11 21.85
C THR A 343 7.18 18.71 22.43
N LEU A 344 5.96 18.23 22.70
CA LEU A 344 5.68 16.82 22.93
C LEU A 344 5.28 16.14 21.62
N VAL A 345 6.02 15.12 21.20
CA VAL A 345 5.63 14.24 20.09
C VAL A 345 5.05 12.96 20.66
N VAL A 346 3.76 12.71 20.41
CA VAL A 346 3.07 11.50 20.85
C VAL A 346 3.08 10.48 19.72
N GLY A 347 3.78 9.36 19.94
CA GLY A 347 3.93 8.30 18.96
C GLY A 347 5.37 7.85 18.81
N ALA A 348 5.55 6.76 18.06
CA ALA A 348 6.84 6.12 17.84
C ALA A 348 6.98 5.56 16.41
N SER A 349 6.18 6.10 15.50
CA SER A 349 6.27 5.84 14.05
C SER A 349 7.49 6.55 13.46
N TYR A 350 7.83 6.25 12.21
CA TYR A 350 8.87 7.00 11.50
C TYR A 350 8.54 8.50 11.47
N VAL A 351 7.27 8.89 11.24
CA VAL A 351 6.84 10.30 11.28
C VAL A 351 7.15 10.93 12.63
N ALA A 352 6.87 10.23 13.72
CA ALA A 352 7.13 10.73 15.07
C ALA A 352 8.61 11.01 15.30
N LEU A 353 9.47 10.03 14.98
CA LEU A 353 10.90 10.13 15.24
C LEU A 353 11.61 11.11 14.29
N GLU A 354 11.18 11.18 13.03
CA GLU A 354 11.69 12.16 12.07
C GLU A 354 11.35 13.58 12.52
N CYS A 355 10.10 13.83 12.92
CA CYS A 355 9.68 15.15 13.41
C CYS A 355 10.37 15.53 14.72
N ALA A 356 10.46 14.60 15.68
CA ALA A 356 11.21 14.84 16.90
C ALA A 356 12.68 15.15 16.62
N GLY A 357 13.28 14.40 15.69
CA GLY A 357 14.65 14.54 15.26
C GLY A 357 14.96 15.91 14.69
N PHE A 358 14.23 16.36 13.66
CA PHE A 358 14.54 17.65 13.06
C PHE A 358 14.17 18.83 13.98
N LEU A 359 13.12 18.72 14.82
CA LEU A 359 12.77 19.78 15.78
C LEU A 359 13.86 19.95 16.84
N ALA A 360 14.42 18.86 17.34
CA ALA A 360 15.56 18.91 18.25
C ALA A 360 16.82 19.41 17.55
N GLY A 361 17.08 18.97 16.32
CA GLY A 361 18.25 19.37 15.54
C GLY A 361 18.28 20.85 15.13
N ILE A 362 17.13 21.53 15.08
CA ILE A 362 17.06 23.00 14.95
C ILE A 362 17.07 23.74 16.30
N GLY A 363 17.20 23.03 17.42
CA GLY A 363 17.44 23.58 18.76
C GLY A 363 16.23 23.65 19.69
N LEU A 364 15.15 22.89 19.45
CA LEU A 364 13.96 22.91 20.33
C LEU A 364 14.02 21.84 21.43
N ASP A 365 13.38 22.10 22.57
CA ASP A 365 13.18 21.11 23.65
C ASP A 365 12.08 20.12 23.24
N VAL A 366 12.48 18.88 22.93
CA VAL A 366 11.60 17.84 22.40
C VAL A 366 11.52 16.66 23.35
N THR A 367 10.30 16.23 23.62
CA THR A 367 9.99 14.97 24.30
C THR A 367 9.19 14.07 23.38
N VAL A 368 9.52 12.78 23.32
CA VAL A 368 8.78 11.74 22.60
C VAL A 368 8.06 10.84 23.62
N MET A 369 6.74 10.71 23.50
CA MET A 369 5.95 9.80 24.33
C MET A 369 5.60 8.53 23.56
N VAL A 370 6.08 7.40 24.08
CA VAL A 370 6.04 6.10 23.41
C VAL A 370 5.12 5.16 24.19
N ARG A 371 4.09 4.64 23.53
CA ARG A 371 3.17 3.64 24.13
C ARG A 371 3.87 2.32 24.44
N SER A 372 4.75 1.84 23.56
CA SER A 372 5.35 0.50 23.66
C SER A 372 6.76 0.44 23.10
N ILE A 373 6.89 0.27 21.77
CA ILE A 373 8.18 0.11 21.07
C ILE A 373 8.34 1.16 19.96
N LEU A 374 9.58 1.39 19.56
CA LEU A 374 9.95 2.27 18.46
C LEU A 374 9.79 1.55 17.11
N LEU A 375 9.34 2.28 16.09
CA LEU A 375 9.28 1.83 14.69
C LEU A 375 8.68 0.43 14.54
N ARG A 376 7.52 0.18 15.15
CA ARG A 376 6.84 -1.12 15.05
C ARG A 376 6.75 -1.57 13.59
N GLY A 377 7.23 -2.79 13.32
CA GLY A 377 7.28 -3.37 11.97
C GLY A 377 8.65 -3.24 11.28
N PHE A 378 9.54 -2.39 11.79
CA PHE A 378 10.95 -2.37 11.42
C PHE A 378 11.77 -3.28 12.34
N ASP A 379 12.97 -3.63 11.88
CA ASP A 379 13.97 -4.33 12.67
C ASP A 379 14.23 -3.64 14.03
N GLN A 380 13.95 -4.36 15.11
CA GLN A 380 13.96 -3.78 16.46
C GLN A 380 15.37 -3.48 16.99
N ASP A 381 16.41 -4.17 16.52
CA ASP A 381 17.81 -3.83 16.85
C ASP A 381 18.16 -2.46 16.25
N MET A 382 17.77 -2.21 15.00
CA MET A 382 17.93 -0.90 14.36
C MET A 382 17.09 0.19 15.04
N ALA A 383 15.83 -0.09 15.38
CA ALA A 383 14.94 0.86 16.03
C ALA A 383 15.44 1.32 17.41
N ASN A 384 16.02 0.40 18.19
CA ASN A 384 16.59 0.72 19.49
C ASN A 384 17.83 1.60 19.36
N LYS A 385 18.75 1.31 18.43
CA LYS A 385 19.93 2.15 18.16
C LYS A 385 19.57 3.58 17.76
N ILE A 386 18.50 3.74 16.97
CA ILE A 386 17.97 5.08 16.63
C ILE A 386 17.49 5.81 17.89
N GLY A 387 16.70 5.13 18.74
CA GLY A 387 16.21 5.69 19.99
C GLY A 387 17.33 6.10 20.94
N GLU A 388 18.32 5.22 21.13
CA GLU A 388 19.51 5.48 21.94
C GLU A 388 20.28 6.70 21.43
N HIS A 389 20.54 6.77 20.11
CA HIS A 389 21.21 7.92 19.52
C HIS A 389 20.43 9.22 19.74
N MET A 390 19.10 9.20 19.58
CA MET A 390 18.25 10.36 19.81
C MET A 390 18.25 10.80 21.28
N GLU A 391 18.22 9.86 22.23
CA GLU A 391 18.30 10.13 23.68
C GLU A 391 19.63 10.78 24.06
N GLU A 392 20.74 10.24 23.55
CA GLU A 392 22.10 10.79 23.76
C GLU A 392 22.25 12.21 23.19
N HIS A 393 21.50 12.54 22.13
CA HIS A 393 21.50 13.85 21.47
C HIS A 393 20.37 14.77 21.96
N GLY A 394 19.88 14.55 23.18
CA GLY A 394 19.06 15.52 23.92
C GLY A 394 17.55 15.39 23.76
N ILE A 395 17.05 14.38 23.03
CA ILE A 395 15.62 14.10 22.93
C ILE A 395 15.17 13.28 24.13
N LYS A 396 14.19 13.77 24.89
CA LYS A 396 13.66 13.04 26.06
C LYS A 396 12.66 11.98 25.61
N PHE A 397 12.70 10.79 26.20
CA PHE A 397 11.68 9.76 25.95
C PHE A 397 10.89 9.45 27.21
N ILE A 398 9.57 9.53 27.11
CA ILE A 398 8.62 9.03 28.11
C ILE A 398 8.04 7.73 27.55
N ARG A 399 8.52 6.60 28.07
CA ARG A 399 8.16 5.27 27.57
C ARG A 399 7.05 4.65 28.42
N GLN A 400 6.20 3.85 27.78
CA GLN A 400 5.05 3.16 28.41
C GLN A 400 3.99 4.13 28.96
N PHE A 401 3.76 5.25 28.28
CA PHE A 401 2.69 6.20 28.62
C PHE A 401 1.82 6.53 27.39
N VAL A 402 0.57 6.93 27.66
CA VAL A 402 -0.37 7.46 26.68
C VAL A 402 -1.06 8.71 27.23
N PRO A 403 -1.25 9.78 26.43
CA PRO A 403 -2.04 10.93 26.87
C PRO A 403 -3.51 10.52 27.08
N ILE A 404 -4.11 11.06 28.13
CA ILE A 404 -5.54 10.88 28.46
C ILE A 404 -6.30 12.20 28.48
N LYS A 405 -5.61 13.35 28.58
CA LYS A 405 -6.22 14.68 28.54
C LYS A 405 -5.21 15.74 28.08
N ILE A 406 -5.67 16.71 27.30
CA ILE A 406 -4.91 17.90 26.90
C ILE A 406 -5.69 19.14 27.31
N GLU A 407 -5.05 20.07 28.01
CA GLU A 407 -5.68 21.30 28.49
C GLU A 407 -4.84 22.52 28.12
N GLN A 408 -5.49 23.56 27.61
CA GLN A 408 -4.84 24.86 27.47
C GLN A 408 -4.79 25.56 28.83
N ILE A 409 -3.57 25.90 29.26
CA ILE A 409 -3.32 26.64 30.50
C ILE A 409 -2.90 28.09 30.22
N GLU A 410 -2.40 28.38 29.02
CA GLU A 410 -2.13 29.73 28.52
C GLU A 410 -2.45 29.81 27.02
N ALA A 411 -3.28 30.77 26.61
CA ALA A 411 -3.58 31.01 25.21
C ALA A 411 -2.42 31.77 24.52
N GLY A 412 -2.15 31.48 23.24
CA GLY A 412 -1.09 32.16 22.48
C GLY A 412 -0.58 31.35 21.30
N THR A 413 0.43 31.89 20.62
CA THR A 413 1.13 31.27 19.48
C THR A 413 2.66 31.40 19.64
N PRO A 414 3.33 30.44 20.30
CA PRO A 414 2.73 29.28 20.96
C PRO A 414 2.11 29.64 22.32
N GLY A 415 1.01 28.97 22.65
CA GLY A 415 0.44 28.99 24.00
C GLY A 415 1.17 28.01 24.91
N ARG A 416 0.49 27.60 25.98
CA ARG A 416 0.96 26.55 26.88
C ARG A 416 -0.15 25.54 27.14
N LEU A 417 0.22 24.28 26.99
CA LEU A 417 -0.64 23.12 27.11
C LEU A 417 -0.14 22.24 28.24
N ARG A 418 -1.07 21.78 29.08
CA ARG A 418 -0.85 20.72 30.05
C ARG A 418 -1.30 19.38 29.46
N VAL A 419 -0.41 18.40 29.49
CA VAL A 419 -0.65 17.03 29.05
C VAL A 419 -0.73 16.14 30.28
N VAL A 420 -1.85 15.45 30.46
CA VAL A 420 -2.01 14.39 31.47
C VAL A 420 -1.88 13.06 30.76
N ALA A 421 -0.97 12.20 31.23
CA ALA A 421 -0.70 10.90 30.63
C ALA A 421 -0.75 9.78 31.68
N GLN A 422 -1.23 8.62 31.26
CA GLN A 422 -1.33 7.42 32.09
C GLN A 422 -0.32 6.38 31.62
N SER A 423 0.30 5.69 32.58
CA SER A 423 1.13 4.53 32.32
C SER A 423 0.32 3.42 31.64
N THR A 424 0.95 2.69 30.72
CA THR A 424 0.31 1.53 30.07
C THR A 424 0.37 0.28 30.93
N ASN A 425 1.18 0.30 32.00
CA ASN A 425 1.52 -0.88 32.80
C ASN A 425 1.16 -0.72 34.29
N SER A 426 0.75 0.48 34.72
CA SER A 426 0.40 0.81 36.09
C SER A 426 -0.69 1.89 36.11
N GLU A 427 -1.22 2.20 37.31
CA GLU A 427 -2.16 3.32 37.50
C GLU A 427 -1.45 4.68 37.63
N GLU A 428 -0.14 4.73 37.37
CA GLU A 428 0.64 5.96 37.47
C GLU A 428 0.16 6.99 36.44
N ILE A 429 0.00 8.23 36.91
CA ILE A 429 -0.36 9.39 36.11
C ILE A 429 0.75 10.43 36.25
N ILE A 430 1.16 11.00 35.12
CA ILE A 430 2.13 12.08 35.05
C ILE A 430 1.52 13.29 34.33
N GLU A 431 2.06 14.46 34.63
CA GLU A 431 1.72 15.71 33.96
C GLU A 431 2.97 16.37 33.37
N GLY A 432 2.80 17.06 32.25
CA GLY A 432 3.87 17.86 31.66
C GLY A 432 3.33 19.07 30.90
N GLU A 433 4.08 20.17 30.93
CA GLU A 433 3.76 21.40 30.19
C GLU A 433 4.58 21.51 28.90
N TYR A 434 3.90 21.85 27.81
CA TYR A 434 4.45 21.98 26.46
C TYR A 434 3.84 23.18 25.74
N ASN A 435 4.56 23.73 24.77
CA ASN A 435 4.02 24.73 23.85
C ASN A 435 3.19 24.09 22.75
N THR A 436 3.64 22.93 22.26
CA THR A 436 3.02 22.19 21.15
C THR A 436 2.92 20.71 21.48
N VAL A 437 1.80 20.08 21.12
CA VAL A 437 1.61 18.62 21.17
C VAL A 437 1.36 18.11 19.75
N LEU A 438 2.28 17.29 19.23
CA LEU A 438 2.24 16.69 17.90
C LEU A 438 1.79 15.23 17.99
N LEU A 439 0.64 14.91 17.38
CA LEU A 439 0.14 13.54 17.28
C LEU A 439 0.69 12.85 16.01
N ALA A 440 1.48 11.79 16.22
CA ALA A 440 2.07 10.95 15.17
C ALA A 440 1.83 9.45 15.46
N ILE A 441 0.57 9.12 15.76
CA ILE A 441 0.11 7.82 16.27
C ILE A 441 -0.45 6.86 15.21
N GLY A 442 -0.11 7.11 13.94
CA GLY A 442 -0.63 6.38 12.79
C GLY A 442 -1.58 7.22 11.93
N ARG A 443 -2.02 6.63 10.83
CA ARG A 443 -2.89 7.27 9.83
C ARG A 443 -4.04 6.33 9.49
N ASP A 444 -5.17 6.89 9.10
CA ASP A 444 -6.39 6.16 8.74
C ASP A 444 -6.71 6.38 7.25
N ALA A 445 -7.06 5.29 6.55
CA ALA A 445 -7.40 5.30 5.14
C ALA A 445 -8.67 6.11 4.82
N CYS A 446 -8.60 6.94 3.77
CA CYS A 446 -9.70 7.77 3.31
C CYS A 446 -10.64 7.01 2.37
N THR A 447 -11.24 5.93 2.88
CA THR A 447 -12.14 5.02 2.14
C THR A 447 -13.61 5.19 2.53
N ARG A 448 -13.88 5.89 3.64
CA ARG A 448 -15.23 6.19 4.12
C ARG A 448 -15.74 7.51 3.56
N LYS A 449 -17.07 7.65 3.45
CA LYS A 449 -17.77 8.85 2.96
C LYS A 449 -17.54 9.20 1.48
N ILE A 450 -16.93 8.30 0.71
CA ILE A 450 -16.79 8.42 -0.75
C ILE A 450 -17.76 7.52 -1.53
N GLY A 451 -18.71 6.85 -0.86
CA GLY A 451 -19.77 6.06 -1.50
C GLY A 451 -19.35 4.67 -1.97
N LEU A 452 -18.30 4.06 -1.38
CA LEU A 452 -17.85 2.71 -1.75
C LEU A 452 -18.93 1.65 -1.54
N GLU A 453 -19.72 1.82 -0.48
CA GLU A 453 -20.88 0.99 -0.16
C GLU A 453 -21.95 1.03 -1.26
N THR A 454 -22.12 2.18 -1.92
CA THR A 454 -23.11 2.39 -2.98
C THR A 454 -22.76 1.62 -4.26
N VAL A 455 -21.47 1.42 -4.51
CA VAL A 455 -20.98 0.67 -5.69
C VAL A 455 -20.53 -0.75 -5.35
N GLY A 456 -20.64 -1.15 -4.08
CA GLY A 456 -20.33 -2.51 -3.62
C GLY A 456 -18.84 -2.82 -3.48
N VAL A 457 -17.97 -1.81 -3.38
CA VAL A 457 -16.53 -2.02 -3.10
C VAL A 457 -16.38 -2.43 -1.64
N LYS A 458 -15.74 -3.58 -1.41
CA LYS A 458 -15.45 -4.10 -0.07
C LYS A 458 -14.28 -3.35 0.54
N ILE A 459 -14.36 -3.10 1.85
CA ILE A 459 -13.25 -2.61 2.67
C ILE A 459 -13.02 -3.60 3.80
N ASN A 460 -11.78 -3.72 4.27
CA ASN A 460 -11.51 -4.40 5.52
C ASN A 460 -11.95 -3.49 6.67
N GLU A 461 -12.95 -3.89 7.46
CA GLU A 461 -13.50 -3.04 8.52
C GLU A 461 -12.51 -2.74 9.67
N LYS A 462 -11.54 -3.62 9.90
CA LYS A 462 -10.53 -3.44 10.95
C LYS A 462 -9.47 -2.41 10.56
N THR A 463 -9.03 -2.42 9.30
CA THR A 463 -7.96 -1.54 8.81
C THR A 463 -8.49 -0.32 8.08
N GLY A 464 -9.73 -0.36 7.61
CA GLY A 464 -10.32 0.62 6.69
C GLY A 464 -9.78 0.54 5.26
N LYS A 465 -8.92 -0.43 4.95
CA LYS A 465 -8.22 -0.52 3.66
C LYS A 465 -8.99 -1.33 2.63
N ILE A 466 -8.64 -1.17 1.35
CA ILE A 466 -9.27 -1.83 0.22
C ILE A 466 -8.44 -3.07 -0.17
N PRO A 467 -9.01 -4.29 -0.06
CA PRO A 467 -8.40 -5.47 -0.66
C PRO A 467 -8.48 -5.39 -2.18
N VAL A 468 -7.38 -5.74 -2.84
CA VAL A 468 -7.27 -5.75 -4.30
C VAL A 468 -6.58 -7.01 -4.79
N THR A 469 -6.75 -7.32 -6.08
CA THR A 469 -5.95 -8.33 -6.77
C THR A 469 -4.49 -7.87 -6.93
N ASP A 470 -3.64 -8.74 -7.45
CA ASP A 470 -2.25 -8.39 -7.82
C ASP A 470 -2.15 -7.43 -9.03
N GLU A 471 -3.29 -7.02 -9.59
CA GLU A 471 -3.40 -6.02 -10.67
C GLU A 471 -4.08 -4.73 -10.20
N GLU A 472 -4.19 -4.52 -8.87
CA GLU A 472 -4.79 -3.34 -8.23
C GLU A 472 -6.30 -3.19 -8.49
N GLN A 473 -6.98 -4.25 -8.94
CA GLN A 473 -8.42 -4.28 -9.16
C GLN A 473 -9.17 -4.61 -7.86
N THR A 474 -10.24 -3.87 -7.57
CA THR A 474 -11.14 -4.19 -6.44
C THR A 474 -12.06 -5.36 -6.78
N ASN A 475 -12.97 -5.74 -5.87
CA ASN A 475 -14.04 -6.70 -6.19
C ASN A 475 -15.07 -6.18 -7.21
N VAL A 476 -15.01 -4.89 -7.59
CA VAL A 476 -15.87 -4.29 -8.60
C VAL A 476 -15.05 -4.08 -9.88
N PRO A 477 -15.37 -4.75 -11.01
CA PRO A 477 -14.44 -4.85 -12.16
C PRO A 477 -14.00 -3.53 -12.80
N TYR A 478 -14.80 -2.48 -12.69
CA TYR A 478 -14.51 -1.16 -13.25
C TYR A 478 -13.85 -0.20 -12.25
N ILE A 479 -13.56 -0.66 -11.03
CA ILE A 479 -12.94 0.15 -9.96
C ILE A 479 -11.62 -0.48 -9.52
N TYR A 480 -10.58 0.36 -9.50
CA TYR A 480 -9.22 0.03 -9.10
C TYR A 480 -8.83 0.88 -7.90
N ALA A 481 -7.83 0.46 -7.14
CA ALA A 481 -7.30 1.22 -6.01
C ALA A 481 -5.77 1.16 -5.97
N ILE A 482 -5.10 2.24 -5.58
CA ILE A 482 -3.63 2.30 -5.44
C ILE A 482 -3.19 3.13 -4.24
N GLY A 483 -1.94 2.92 -3.83
CA GLY A 483 -1.28 3.68 -2.78
C GLY A 483 -1.72 3.23 -1.38
N ASP A 484 -1.66 4.15 -0.43
CA ASP A 484 -1.71 3.85 1.00
C ASP A 484 -3.04 3.21 1.47
N ILE A 485 -4.11 3.35 0.68
CA ILE A 485 -5.42 2.74 0.95
C ILE A 485 -5.47 1.24 0.68
N LEU A 486 -4.41 0.65 0.11
CA LEU A 486 -4.36 -0.78 -0.19
C LEU A 486 -4.03 -1.60 1.06
N GLU A 487 -4.76 -2.71 1.21
CA GLU A 487 -4.46 -3.71 2.24
C GLU A 487 -3.16 -4.45 1.95
N ASP A 488 -2.35 -4.70 2.99
CA ASP A 488 -1.10 -5.46 2.95
C ASP A 488 -0.06 -4.98 1.91
N LYS A 489 -0.09 -3.69 1.55
CA LYS A 489 0.92 -3.03 0.71
C LYS A 489 1.66 -1.96 1.48
N VAL A 490 2.91 -1.72 1.09
CA VAL A 490 3.76 -0.68 1.67
C VAL A 490 3.29 0.72 1.26
N GLU A 491 3.20 1.62 2.25
CA GLU A 491 2.67 2.99 2.13
C GLU A 491 3.78 3.97 1.74
N LEU A 492 4.26 3.87 0.50
CA LEU A 492 5.38 4.68 0.01
C LEU A 492 5.08 5.37 -1.31
N THR A 493 5.56 6.61 -1.45
CA THR A 493 5.34 7.42 -2.65
C THR A 493 5.86 6.77 -3.94
N PRO A 494 7.10 6.25 -4.01
CA PRO A 494 7.59 5.57 -5.21
C PRO A 494 6.73 4.36 -5.60
N VAL A 495 6.19 3.63 -4.62
CA VAL A 495 5.29 2.50 -4.83
C VAL A 495 3.97 2.98 -5.43
N ALA A 496 3.35 4.00 -4.86
CA ALA A 496 2.11 4.58 -5.39
C ALA A 496 2.28 5.09 -6.83
N ILE A 497 3.41 5.75 -7.13
CA ILE A 497 3.74 6.23 -8.48
C ILE A 497 3.88 5.05 -9.44
N GLN A 498 4.65 4.03 -9.08
CA GLN A 498 4.90 2.88 -9.94
C GLN A 498 3.63 2.08 -10.19
N ALA A 499 2.83 1.81 -9.15
CA ALA A 499 1.53 1.15 -9.26
C ALA A 499 0.59 1.93 -10.20
N GLY A 500 0.47 3.24 -10.02
CA GLY A 500 -0.38 4.08 -10.87
C GLY A 500 0.03 4.09 -12.35
N ARG A 501 1.34 4.16 -12.65
CA ARG A 501 1.85 4.12 -14.02
C ARG A 501 1.60 2.75 -14.66
N LEU A 502 2.00 1.68 -13.99
CA LEU A 502 1.88 0.33 -14.53
C LEU A 502 0.40 -0.05 -14.72
N LEU A 503 -0.48 0.33 -13.79
CA LEU A 503 -1.92 0.13 -13.95
C LEU A 503 -2.45 0.82 -15.22
N ALA A 504 -2.12 2.10 -15.42
CA ALA A 504 -2.55 2.83 -16.62
C ALA A 504 -2.04 2.17 -17.92
N GLN A 505 -0.81 1.65 -17.92
CA GLN A 505 -0.25 0.90 -19.06
C GLN A 505 -1.01 -0.40 -19.33
N ARG A 506 -1.39 -1.15 -18.29
CA ARG A 506 -2.19 -2.37 -18.45
C ARG A 506 -3.58 -2.05 -19.01
N LEU A 507 -4.21 -1.00 -18.49
CA LEU A 507 -5.55 -0.60 -18.91
C LEU A 507 -5.60 -0.08 -20.36
N TYR A 508 -4.57 0.64 -20.81
CA TYR A 508 -4.67 1.44 -22.05
C TYR A 508 -3.55 1.24 -23.07
N ALA A 509 -2.49 0.50 -22.74
CA ALA A 509 -1.36 0.25 -23.63
C ALA A 509 -1.07 -1.25 -23.87
N GLY A 510 -1.92 -2.15 -23.35
CA GLY A 510 -1.75 -3.60 -23.53
C GLY A 510 -0.56 -4.20 -22.78
N SER A 511 0.00 -3.48 -21.80
CA SER A 511 1.06 -4.00 -20.94
C SER A 511 0.55 -5.14 -20.06
N THR A 512 1.43 -6.05 -19.67
CA THR A 512 1.18 -7.11 -18.69
C THR A 512 2.00 -6.94 -17.40
N VAL A 513 2.79 -5.87 -17.31
CA VAL A 513 3.72 -5.64 -16.20
C VAL A 513 2.96 -5.22 -14.94
N LYS A 514 3.19 -5.96 -13.84
CA LYS A 514 2.60 -5.71 -12.52
C LYS A 514 3.55 -4.91 -11.63
N CYS A 515 3.02 -4.22 -10.63
CA CYS A 515 3.85 -3.56 -9.63
C CYS A 515 4.47 -4.62 -8.72
N ASP A 516 5.79 -4.58 -8.57
CA ASP A 516 6.50 -5.44 -7.65
C ASP A 516 6.59 -4.76 -6.28
N TYR A 517 5.97 -5.38 -5.28
CA TYR A 517 5.91 -4.92 -3.90
C TYR A 517 6.91 -5.64 -2.99
N GLU A 518 7.73 -6.53 -3.53
CA GLU A 518 8.77 -7.22 -2.76
C GLU A 518 10.05 -6.39 -2.71
N ASN A 519 10.76 -6.48 -1.58
CA ASN A 519 12.06 -5.82 -1.35
C ASN A 519 12.04 -4.33 -1.69
N VAL A 520 10.97 -3.62 -1.29
CA VAL A 520 10.88 -2.17 -1.47
C VAL A 520 11.82 -1.49 -0.46
N PRO A 521 12.83 -0.73 -0.91
CA PRO A 521 13.72 -0.03 0.00
C PRO A 521 12.99 1.10 0.72
N THR A 522 13.36 1.31 1.98
CA THR A 522 12.80 2.35 2.85
C THR A 522 13.93 3.08 3.56
N THR A 523 13.76 4.38 3.82
CA THR A 523 14.67 5.15 4.66
C THR A 523 13.89 6.00 5.65
N VAL A 524 14.23 5.86 6.92
CA VAL A 524 13.75 6.71 8.03
C VAL A 524 14.77 7.81 8.24
N PHE A 525 14.35 9.07 8.09
CA PHE A 525 15.20 10.26 8.13
C PHE A 525 15.24 10.86 9.55
N THR A 526 15.66 10.04 10.51
CA THR A 526 16.04 10.48 11.86
C THR A 526 17.39 11.20 11.84
N PRO A 527 17.82 11.87 12.93
CA PRO A 527 19.10 12.60 12.96
C PRO A 527 20.30 11.73 12.51
N LEU A 528 20.26 10.45 12.88
CA LEU A 528 21.02 9.40 12.22
C LEU A 528 20.07 8.57 11.36
N GLU A 529 20.25 8.59 10.04
CA GLU A 529 19.31 8.00 9.09
C GLU A 529 19.39 6.47 9.10
N TYR A 530 18.24 5.82 8.90
CA TYR A 530 18.15 4.35 8.83
C TYR A 530 17.57 3.90 7.49
N GLY A 531 18.40 3.23 6.69
CA GLY A 531 18.03 2.60 5.44
C GLY A 531 17.82 1.09 5.60
N ALA A 532 16.77 0.57 4.97
CA ALA A 532 16.44 -0.86 5.01
C ALA A 532 15.91 -1.35 3.66
N CYS A 533 16.20 -2.61 3.33
CA CYS A 533 15.62 -3.31 2.18
C CYS A 533 15.50 -4.81 2.49
N GLY A 534 14.33 -5.39 2.24
CA GLY A 534 14.05 -6.80 2.55
C GLY A 534 13.53 -7.01 3.97
N LEU A 535 13.78 -8.20 4.51
CA LEU A 535 13.27 -8.63 5.81
C LEU A 535 14.10 -8.06 6.95
N SER A 536 13.44 -7.77 8.08
CA SER A 536 14.12 -7.60 9.35
C SER A 536 14.67 -8.94 9.88
N GLU A 537 15.55 -8.88 10.86
CA GLU A 537 16.17 -10.07 11.45
C GLU A 537 15.12 -11.01 12.07
N GLU A 538 14.20 -10.46 12.87
CA GLU A 538 13.11 -11.21 13.49
C GLU A 538 12.16 -11.84 12.46
N LYS A 539 11.91 -11.17 11.33
CA LYS A 539 11.07 -11.70 10.24
C LYS A 539 11.78 -12.73 9.40
N ALA A 540 13.09 -12.60 9.21
CA ALA A 540 13.90 -13.62 8.54
C ALA A 540 13.94 -14.91 9.38
N VAL A 541 14.11 -14.79 10.70
CA VAL A 541 14.06 -15.93 11.63
C VAL A 541 12.68 -16.57 11.64
N GLU A 542 11.60 -15.79 11.76
CA GLU A 542 10.22 -16.30 11.70
C GLU A 542 9.94 -17.08 10.40
N LYS A 543 10.45 -16.58 9.27
CA LYS A 543 10.19 -17.15 7.94
C LYS A 543 11.05 -18.36 7.61
N PHE A 544 12.33 -18.36 8.01
CA PHE A 544 13.31 -19.33 7.54
C PHE A 544 13.87 -20.24 8.64
N GLY A 545 13.63 -19.94 9.93
CA GLY A 545 14.24 -20.65 11.07
C GLY A 545 15.60 -20.08 11.45
N GLU A 546 15.87 -19.95 12.75
CA GLU A 546 17.07 -19.33 13.30
C GLU A 546 18.37 -20.02 12.83
N GLU A 547 18.35 -21.34 12.69
CA GLU A 547 19.49 -22.13 12.23
C GLU A 547 19.88 -21.83 10.78
N ASN A 548 18.93 -21.33 9.97
CA ASN A 548 19.10 -21.04 8.55
C ASN A 548 19.46 -19.58 8.27
N ILE A 549 19.58 -18.76 9.31
CA ILE A 549 19.94 -17.34 9.20
C ILE A 549 21.36 -17.12 9.71
N GLU A 550 22.15 -16.39 8.94
CA GLU A 550 23.43 -15.83 9.39
C GLU A 550 23.38 -14.30 9.22
N VAL A 551 23.77 -13.57 10.25
CA VAL A 551 23.73 -12.10 10.28
C VAL A 551 25.15 -11.58 10.34
N TYR A 552 25.61 -10.96 9.25
CA TYR A 552 26.91 -10.28 9.20
C TYR A 552 26.71 -8.81 9.55
N HIS A 553 27.57 -8.26 10.41
CA HIS A 553 27.38 -6.92 10.94
C HIS A 553 28.67 -6.25 11.41
N SER A 554 28.66 -4.92 11.44
CA SER A 554 29.77 -4.12 11.95
C SER A 554 29.28 -2.73 12.39
N TYR A 555 29.90 -2.16 13.42
CA TYR A 555 29.92 -0.70 13.54
C TYR A 555 30.89 -0.10 12.53
N PHE A 556 30.67 1.15 12.16
CA PHE A 556 31.61 1.93 11.34
C PHE A 556 31.63 3.39 11.78
N TRP A 557 32.73 4.08 11.47
CA TRP A 557 32.87 5.51 11.74
C TRP A 557 33.10 6.27 10.43
N PRO A 558 32.14 7.11 9.98
CA PRO A 558 32.34 7.94 8.80
C PRO A 558 33.62 8.77 8.91
N LEU A 559 34.42 8.83 7.84
CA LEU A 559 35.68 9.57 7.86
C LEU A 559 35.44 11.05 8.22
N GLU A 560 34.35 11.63 7.72
CA GLU A 560 33.94 13.01 7.96
C GLU A 560 33.67 13.31 9.44
N TRP A 561 33.39 12.29 10.25
CA TRP A 561 33.08 12.41 11.68
C TRP A 561 34.32 12.40 12.57
N THR A 562 35.48 12.03 12.03
CA THR A 562 36.74 11.89 12.79
C THR A 562 37.29 13.23 13.28
N ILE A 563 37.41 14.21 12.38
CA ILE A 563 37.89 15.56 12.71
C ILE A 563 36.99 16.28 13.72
N PRO A 564 35.65 16.32 13.56
CA PRO A 564 34.78 16.92 14.57
C PRO A 564 34.66 16.09 15.85
N SER A 565 35.33 14.93 15.93
CA SER A 565 35.30 14.04 17.09
C SER A 565 33.87 13.63 17.48
N ARG A 566 33.02 13.39 16.48
CA ARG A 566 31.69 12.81 16.73
C ARG A 566 31.85 11.37 17.23
N ASP A 567 30.81 10.88 17.88
CA ASP A 567 30.78 9.56 18.49
C ASP A 567 31.21 8.44 17.52
N ASN A 568 32.22 7.68 17.95
CA ASN A 568 32.62 6.43 17.31
C ASN A 568 31.64 5.30 17.72
N ASN A 569 31.56 4.24 16.90
CA ASN A 569 30.73 3.05 17.13
C ASN A 569 29.22 3.36 17.27
N LYS A 570 28.72 4.36 16.53
CA LYS A 570 27.28 4.68 16.43
C LYS A 570 26.64 4.29 15.10
N CYS A 571 27.36 4.47 13.98
CA CYS A 571 26.87 4.00 12.70
C CYS A 571 27.03 2.48 12.62
N TYR A 572 26.02 1.79 12.09
CA TYR A 572 25.91 0.34 12.14
C TYR A 572 25.37 -0.21 10.84
N ALA A 573 25.99 -1.29 10.36
CA ALA A 573 25.61 -1.98 9.14
C ALA A 573 25.35 -3.45 9.46
N LYS A 574 24.28 -4.02 8.88
CA LYS A 574 24.08 -5.47 8.87
C LYS A 574 23.40 -5.97 7.60
N ILE A 575 23.71 -7.21 7.26
CA ILE A 575 23.03 -7.99 6.23
C ILE A 575 22.57 -9.32 6.83
N ILE A 576 21.41 -9.78 6.40
CA ILE A 576 20.77 -11.01 6.86
C ILE A 576 20.78 -11.97 5.68
N CYS A 577 21.46 -13.11 5.85
CA CYS A 577 21.68 -14.09 4.80
C CYS A 577 20.93 -15.39 5.12
N ASN A 578 20.27 -15.96 4.10
CA ASN A 578 19.68 -17.30 4.19
C ASN A 578 20.72 -18.35 3.79
N THR A 579 21.22 -19.12 4.76
CA THR A 579 22.30 -20.11 4.55
C THR A 579 21.86 -21.30 3.71
N LYS A 580 20.55 -21.63 3.68
CA LYS A 580 20.00 -22.68 2.80
C LYS A 580 19.87 -22.26 1.34
N ASP A 581 19.97 -20.96 1.07
CA ASP A 581 19.80 -20.39 -0.26
C ASP A 581 21.08 -19.69 -0.71
N ASN A 582 22.20 -20.42 -0.63
CA ASN A 582 23.53 -19.96 -1.04
C ASN A 582 23.93 -18.58 -0.46
N GLU A 583 23.59 -18.36 0.82
CA GLU A 583 23.77 -17.09 1.53
C GLU A 583 23.17 -15.89 0.77
N ARG A 584 22.00 -16.08 0.14
CA ARG A 584 21.24 -14.98 -0.44
C ARG A 584 20.90 -13.96 0.64
N VAL A 585 21.17 -12.70 0.35
CA VAL A 585 20.84 -11.57 1.21
C VAL A 585 19.32 -11.36 1.16
N VAL A 586 18.65 -11.65 2.28
CA VAL A 586 17.20 -11.50 2.44
C VAL A 586 16.82 -10.25 3.22
N GLY A 587 17.79 -9.59 3.84
CA GLY A 587 17.62 -8.32 4.55
C GLY A 587 18.91 -7.49 4.54
N PHE A 588 18.77 -6.18 4.38
CA PHE A 588 19.85 -5.20 4.35
C PHE A 588 19.47 -4.02 5.23
N HIS A 589 20.36 -3.61 6.14
CA HIS A 589 20.12 -2.52 7.09
C HIS A 589 21.37 -1.67 7.29
N VAL A 590 21.21 -0.35 7.25
CA VAL A 590 22.26 0.63 7.52
C VAL A 590 21.73 1.77 8.38
N LEU A 591 22.40 2.06 9.48
CA LEU A 591 22.20 3.25 10.32
C LEU A 591 23.43 4.13 10.16
N GLY A 592 23.28 5.31 9.57
CA GLY A 592 24.40 6.17 9.21
C GLY A 592 24.00 7.39 8.37
N PRO A 593 24.93 8.32 8.10
CA PRO A 593 24.65 9.44 7.21
C PRO A 593 24.35 8.95 5.79
N ASN A 594 23.45 9.64 5.08
CA ASN A 594 23.08 9.35 3.69
C ASN A 594 22.56 7.92 3.48
N ALA A 595 21.88 7.34 4.47
CA ALA A 595 21.43 5.95 4.45
C ALA A 595 20.52 5.63 3.26
N GLY A 596 19.74 6.62 2.79
CA GLY A 596 18.91 6.48 1.59
C GLY A 596 19.72 6.30 0.31
N GLU A 597 20.80 7.05 0.14
CA GLU A 597 21.68 6.96 -1.03
C GLU A 597 22.41 5.61 -1.06
N VAL A 598 22.89 5.15 0.11
CA VAL A 598 23.51 3.83 0.26
C VAL A 598 22.52 2.72 -0.10
N THR A 599 21.34 2.73 0.52
CA THR A 599 20.36 1.63 0.40
C THR A 599 19.81 1.49 -1.02
N GLN A 600 19.64 2.60 -1.76
CA GLN A 600 19.02 2.58 -3.08
C GLN A 600 19.79 1.70 -4.09
N GLY A 601 21.13 1.72 -4.06
CA GLY A 601 21.97 0.88 -4.92
C GLY A 601 21.86 -0.60 -4.55
N PHE A 602 21.94 -0.93 -3.26
CA PHE A 602 21.83 -2.30 -2.77
C PHE A 602 20.44 -2.91 -3.03
N ALA A 603 19.38 -2.12 -3.01
CA ALA A 603 18.04 -2.59 -3.34
C ALA A 603 17.95 -3.18 -4.76
N ALA A 604 18.64 -2.57 -5.73
CA ALA A 604 18.74 -3.12 -7.08
C ALA A 604 19.50 -4.45 -7.10
N ALA A 605 20.60 -4.56 -6.35
CA ALA A 605 21.35 -5.80 -6.23
C ALA A 605 20.53 -6.92 -5.56
N LEU A 606 19.75 -6.61 -4.52
CA LEU A 606 18.84 -7.56 -3.87
C LEU A 606 17.80 -8.10 -4.86
N LYS A 607 17.23 -7.24 -5.73
CA LYS A 607 16.34 -7.68 -6.81
C LYS A 607 17.02 -8.61 -7.82
N CYS A 608 18.34 -8.48 -8.01
CA CYS A 608 19.15 -9.38 -8.84
C CYS A 608 19.59 -10.67 -8.10
N GLY A 609 19.15 -10.88 -6.86
CA GLY A 609 19.49 -12.08 -6.08
C GLY A 609 20.87 -12.03 -5.43
N LEU A 610 21.27 -10.85 -4.93
CA LEU A 610 22.54 -10.64 -4.21
C LEU A 610 22.82 -11.74 -3.17
N THR A 611 24.00 -12.33 -3.23
CA THR A 611 24.53 -13.26 -2.22
C THR A 611 25.69 -12.64 -1.44
N LYS A 612 25.98 -13.17 -0.24
CA LYS A 612 27.15 -12.78 0.55
C LYS A 612 28.45 -12.87 -0.27
N LYS A 613 28.63 -13.95 -1.03
CA LYS A 613 29.80 -14.16 -1.89
C LYS A 613 29.95 -13.07 -2.97
N GLN A 614 28.85 -12.67 -3.60
CA GLN A 614 28.88 -11.59 -4.59
C GLN A 614 29.25 -10.26 -3.94
N LEU A 615 28.69 -9.98 -2.76
CA LEU A 615 29.00 -8.79 -1.99
C LEU A 615 30.49 -8.73 -1.61
N ASP A 616 31.07 -9.82 -1.11
CA ASP A 616 32.49 -9.90 -0.74
C ASP A 616 33.43 -9.79 -1.94
N SER A 617 32.99 -10.25 -3.13
CA SER A 617 33.77 -10.10 -4.36
C SER A 617 33.75 -8.68 -4.93
N THR A 618 32.87 -7.82 -4.41
CA THR A 618 32.73 -6.43 -4.88
C THR A 618 33.80 -5.56 -4.24
N ILE A 619 34.59 -4.86 -5.05
CA ILE A 619 35.61 -3.93 -4.55
C ILE A 619 34.93 -2.64 -4.04
N GLY A 620 35.22 -2.27 -2.79
CA GLY A 620 34.75 -1.04 -2.17
C GLY A 620 35.35 0.24 -2.79
N ILE A 621 34.60 1.33 -2.74
CA ILE A 621 35.09 2.67 -3.07
C ILE A 621 35.59 3.30 -1.77
N HIS A 622 36.85 3.73 -1.72
CA HIS A 622 37.44 4.26 -0.49
C HIS A 622 37.82 5.75 -0.61
N PRO A 623 37.48 6.62 0.36
CA PRO A 623 36.68 6.37 1.56
C PRO A 623 35.19 6.66 1.34
N VAL A 624 34.30 5.70 1.64
CA VAL A 624 32.83 5.93 1.69
C VAL A 624 32.14 5.05 2.73
N CYS A 625 31.06 5.53 3.36
CA CYS A 625 30.31 4.72 4.34
C CYS A 625 29.80 3.38 3.79
N ALA A 626 29.41 3.33 2.51
CA ALA A 626 28.86 2.13 1.88
C ALA A 626 29.87 0.98 1.73
N GLU A 627 31.18 1.26 1.77
CA GLU A 627 32.19 0.22 1.55
C GLU A 627 32.22 -0.83 2.67
N VAL A 628 31.73 -0.50 3.87
CA VAL A 628 31.61 -1.43 5.01
C VAL A 628 30.91 -2.73 4.63
N PHE A 629 29.95 -2.67 3.69
CA PHE A 629 29.20 -3.84 3.25
C PHE A 629 30.06 -4.85 2.48
N THR A 630 31.14 -4.40 1.84
CA THR A 630 32.06 -5.26 1.06
C THR A 630 33.04 -6.04 1.93
N THR A 631 33.13 -5.72 3.22
CA THR A 631 34.12 -6.31 4.15
C THR A 631 33.51 -6.90 5.42
N LEU A 632 32.17 -7.03 5.50
CA LEU A 632 31.50 -7.62 6.66
C LEU A 632 31.91 -9.09 6.88
N SER A 633 32.75 -9.36 7.88
CA SER A 633 33.24 -10.71 8.21
C SER A 633 32.74 -11.26 9.53
N VAL A 634 32.37 -10.39 10.48
CA VAL A 634 31.89 -10.80 11.81
C VAL A 634 30.41 -11.16 11.73
N THR A 635 30.03 -12.28 12.35
CA THR A 635 28.63 -12.69 12.47
C THR A 635 28.12 -12.63 13.90
N LYS A 636 26.82 -12.38 14.07
CA LYS A 636 26.18 -12.42 15.40
C LYS A 636 26.40 -13.75 16.12
N ARG A 637 26.32 -14.88 15.38
CA ARG A 637 26.50 -16.22 15.93
C ARG A 637 27.92 -16.47 16.43
N SER A 638 28.92 -15.83 15.83
CA SER A 638 30.33 -15.96 16.28
C SER A 638 30.59 -15.34 17.65
N GLY A 639 29.76 -14.37 18.07
CA GLY A 639 29.94 -13.61 19.32
C GLY A 639 31.19 -12.72 19.34
N ALA A 640 31.90 -12.57 18.21
CA ALA A 640 33.08 -11.71 18.13
C ALA A 640 32.70 -10.22 18.23
N SER A 641 33.65 -9.41 18.69
CA SER A 641 33.44 -7.95 18.79
C SER A 641 33.28 -7.32 17.42
N ILE A 642 32.33 -6.39 17.32
CA ILE A 642 32.05 -5.57 16.14
C ILE A 642 32.46 -4.10 16.32
N LEU A 643 33.14 -3.77 17.42
CA LEU A 643 33.64 -2.42 17.66
C LEU A 643 34.82 -2.14 16.74
N GLN A 644 34.81 -0.98 16.07
CA GLN A 644 36.00 -0.50 15.37
C GLN A 644 37.00 0.07 16.37
N ALA A 645 38.18 -0.56 16.42
CA ALA A 645 39.30 -0.15 17.27
C ALA A 645 40.16 0.97 16.62
N GLY A 646 39.89 1.36 15.38
CA GLY A 646 40.62 2.38 14.62
C GLY A 646 40.10 2.56 13.18
N CYS A 647 40.79 3.35 12.36
CA CYS A 647 40.46 3.64 10.95
C CYS A 647 40.72 2.45 10.00
N GLY A 648 40.10 1.30 10.25
CA GLY A 648 40.25 0.08 9.46
C GLY A 648 38.92 -0.55 9.10
#